data_AF-A0A7C0X518-F1
#
_entry.id   AF-A0A7C0X518-F1
#
_cell.length_a   1.000
_cell.length_b   1.000
_cell.length_c   1.000
_cell.angle_alpha   90.00
_cell.angle_beta   90.00
_cell.angle_gamma   90.00
#
_symmetry.space_group_name_H-M   'P 1'
#
loop_
_entity.id
_entity.type
_entity.pdbx_description
1 polymer ?
#
loop_
_entity_poly.entity_id
_entity_poly.type
_entity_poly.pdbx_seq_one_letter_code
_entity_poly.pdbx_strand_id
1 'polypeptide(L)'
;DLEAKRRVIRTFKRLAEKIIDFLGSIEEVQKTLFEKRKFVLETDYLIPIQHVPREFWPEILRNEAQVAEWQDWGMLDPDVDLFNPDGEVNEAFLEAHPTLPVHTKHFDREFVRRLLEALPFDDLDEATDGLLVHGENYQALNLLLERYRDQVKCIYIDPPYNRETRKDNDFPYKDHYKHSSWIAMMEGRLRIASDFLMRNGVCFVHIDENEQQNLKRVLDMVFLPQNRIEELVWAQNTTHSQSPLYSTNHEYIEVYAKDKTALKQSPDMFREPKPGYAELMALVEELNPKYPPIEEVERRIKELFERHIEEYKAELKAMGLEYNEETKKQDPWRGIYNYCHAEYRDAEGRLISDEREAARVGAKLLIWQSADASAPAQKQAESTKDPKDPNYRFYQPIHPKTGKPCPHPKTGWRWPYDWPDDSRDSFVKLDKEGRIVWGDDETKIPRYKRFLHEVETNVAKSFFFDYTDGEKQLAALFGETGIFPTPKPTTIAQRFAHQVCGSTDIMLDYFAGSGTTGHAVINLNREDGGRRKFILVEMAEYFDTVLLPRIAKVMFAPEWKDNKPKRLPTSEEAERTPRLVKILRIESYEDALHNLVAAAERMARDETAREREEAYRELASEEAYRLRYWVELPLREAETCLRALDLRHPFNYTLEVLTDNGPVRKPVDLVETFNYLYGLRVKRYETWVSPEDGREYRVVKATDREGKRRVLVLWRDMEDPDPERERAFLGEKLAKMEYGGGVWDEVLINGDAPIPRVASLDPLFKRLMMRGEAT
;
A
#
# COMPACT_ATOMS: atom_id res chain seq x y z
N ASP A 1 -48.78 -13.07 52.01
CA ASP A 1 -48.58 -12.58 50.62
C ASP A 1 -47.15 -12.08 50.36
N LEU A 2 -46.56 -11.25 51.24
CA LEU A 2 -45.20 -10.71 51.04
C LEU A 2 -44.08 -11.76 50.91
N GLU A 3 -44.13 -12.86 51.67
CA GLU A 3 -43.14 -13.94 51.60
C GLU A 3 -43.19 -14.73 50.29
N ALA A 4 -44.39 -14.99 49.76
CA ALA A 4 -44.56 -15.65 48.47
C ALA A 4 -43.98 -14.78 47.34
N LYS A 5 -44.25 -13.47 47.35
CA LYS A 5 -43.65 -12.50 46.44
C LYS A 5 -42.12 -12.46 46.56
N ARG A 6 -41.56 -12.46 47.78
CA ARG A 6 -40.11 -12.53 48.00
C ARG A 6 -39.49 -13.82 47.46
N ARG A 7 -40.18 -14.96 47.59
CA ARG A 7 -39.70 -16.25 47.07
C ARG A 7 -39.68 -16.26 45.54
N VAL A 8 -40.72 -15.73 44.89
CA VAL A 8 -40.78 -15.57 43.43
C VAL A 8 -39.64 -14.66 42.93
N ILE A 9 -39.42 -13.52 43.58
CA ILE A 9 -38.33 -12.59 43.20
C ILE A 9 -36.95 -13.25 43.36
N ARG A 10 -36.70 -14.01 44.44
CA ARG A 10 -35.42 -14.74 44.60
C ARG A 10 -35.24 -15.83 43.55
N THR A 11 -36.29 -16.58 43.24
CA THR A 11 -36.23 -17.63 42.21
C THR A 11 -36.00 -17.02 40.83
N PHE A 12 -36.70 -15.93 40.50
CA PHE A 12 -36.49 -15.18 39.26
C PHE A 12 -35.05 -14.64 39.17
N LYS A 13 -34.55 -14.01 40.25
CA LYS A 13 -33.17 -13.51 40.30
C LYS A 13 -32.16 -14.65 40.05
N ARG A 14 -32.32 -15.79 40.71
CA ARG A 14 -31.43 -16.95 40.52
C ARG A 14 -31.51 -17.53 39.10
N LEU A 15 -32.68 -17.52 38.48
CA LEU A 15 -32.85 -17.97 37.09
C LEU A 15 -32.20 -16.97 36.12
N ALA A 16 -32.42 -15.67 36.35
CA ALA A 16 -31.81 -14.60 35.56
C ALA A 16 -30.28 -14.62 35.68
N GLU A 17 -29.72 -14.78 36.89
CA GLU A 17 -28.27 -14.95 37.11
C GLU A 17 -27.73 -16.14 36.30
N LYS A 18 -28.40 -17.30 36.33
CA LYS A 18 -28.00 -18.45 35.51
C LYS A 18 -28.06 -18.21 34.00
N ILE A 19 -29.07 -17.48 33.53
CA ILE A 19 -29.19 -17.11 32.11
C ILE A 19 -28.09 -16.13 31.73
N ILE A 20 -27.80 -15.14 32.58
CA ILE A 20 -26.71 -14.17 32.36
C ILE A 20 -25.36 -14.90 32.34
N ASP A 21 -25.09 -15.79 33.29
CA ASP A 21 -23.87 -16.58 33.32
C ASP A 21 -23.73 -17.45 32.07
N PHE A 22 -24.84 -18.04 31.59
CA PHE A 22 -24.86 -18.82 30.36
C PHE A 22 -24.62 -17.95 29.12
N LEU A 23 -25.27 -16.80 28.99
CA LEU A 23 -25.04 -15.88 27.87
C LEU A 23 -23.60 -15.35 27.88
N GLY A 24 -23.09 -14.94 29.04
CA GLY A 24 -21.69 -14.52 29.19
C GLY A 24 -20.71 -15.63 28.83
N SER A 25 -21.06 -16.89 29.09
CA SER A 25 -20.24 -18.03 28.67
C SER A 25 -20.16 -18.19 27.15
N ILE A 26 -21.27 -17.96 26.43
CA ILE A 26 -21.31 -17.99 24.97
C ILE A 26 -20.50 -16.82 24.39
N GLU A 27 -20.67 -15.62 24.96
CA GLU A 27 -19.93 -14.43 24.54
C GLU A 27 -18.42 -14.62 24.68
N GLU A 28 -17.95 -15.26 25.76
CA GLU A 28 -16.51 -15.52 25.94
C GLU A 28 -15.98 -16.55 24.94
N VAL A 29 -16.75 -17.58 24.57
CA VAL A 29 -16.37 -18.52 23.49
C VAL A 29 -16.28 -17.79 22.15
N GLN A 30 -17.31 -17.00 21.81
CA GLN A 30 -17.35 -16.25 20.56
C GLN A 30 -16.18 -15.27 20.47
N LYS A 31 -15.91 -14.55 21.55
CA LYS A 31 -14.75 -13.66 21.65
C LYS A 31 -13.44 -14.43 21.49
N THR A 32 -13.25 -15.54 22.20
CA THR A 32 -12.03 -16.35 22.10
C THR A 32 -11.82 -16.87 20.67
N LEU A 33 -12.88 -17.33 20.01
CA LEU A 33 -12.82 -17.82 18.63
C LEU A 33 -12.58 -16.69 17.62
N PHE A 34 -13.15 -15.52 17.88
CA PHE A 34 -12.95 -14.32 17.07
C PHE A 34 -11.54 -13.74 17.26
N GLU A 35 -10.96 -13.83 18.46
CA GLU A 35 -9.61 -13.35 18.74
C GLU A 35 -8.53 -14.39 18.40
N LYS A 36 -8.89 -15.66 18.22
CA LYS A 36 -8.00 -16.73 17.72
C LYS A 36 -7.44 -16.31 16.37
N ARG A 37 -6.11 -16.29 16.26
CA ARG A 37 -5.43 -16.03 14.99
C ARG A 37 -5.75 -17.12 13.97
N LYS A 38 -5.83 -16.74 12.70
CA LYS A 38 -6.27 -17.62 11.62
C LYS A 38 -5.11 -18.36 10.99
N PHE A 39 -5.41 -19.57 10.54
CA PHE A 39 -4.48 -20.35 9.74
C PHE A 39 -4.41 -19.78 8.32
N VAL A 40 -3.22 -19.85 7.72
CA VAL A 40 -3.04 -19.69 6.28
C VAL A 40 -3.45 -21.01 5.62
N LEU A 41 -4.44 -20.97 4.74
CA LEU A 41 -4.94 -22.12 3.99
C LEU A 41 -4.13 -22.34 2.71
N GLU A 42 -3.91 -21.24 1.97
CA GLU A 42 -3.25 -21.25 0.66
C GLU A 42 -2.22 -20.12 0.61
N THR A 43 -1.05 -20.43 0.04
CA THR A 43 0.07 -19.52 -0.19
C THR A 43 0.46 -19.60 -1.66
N ASP A 44 0.10 -18.59 -2.43
CA ASP A 44 0.36 -18.50 -3.86
C ASP A 44 1.24 -17.28 -4.20
N TYR A 45 1.75 -17.25 -5.43
CA TYR A 45 2.61 -16.19 -5.93
C TYR A 45 2.26 -15.86 -7.38
N LEU A 46 2.30 -14.56 -7.70
CA LEU A 46 2.49 -14.07 -9.06
C LEU A 46 3.97 -13.73 -9.25
N ILE A 47 4.60 -14.36 -10.23
CA ILE A 47 6.02 -14.21 -10.52
C ILE A 47 6.19 -13.86 -12.01
N PRO A 48 6.68 -12.67 -12.35
CA PRO A 48 7.03 -12.33 -13.73
C PRO A 48 8.02 -13.34 -14.32
N ILE A 49 7.81 -13.73 -15.58
CA ILE A 49 8.61 -14.76 -16.24
C ILE A 49 10.12 -14.45 -16.27
N GLN A 50 10.50 -13.16 -16.29
CA GLN A 50 11.90 -12.73 -16.22
C GLN A 50 12.65 -13.18 -14.95
N HIS A 51 11.92 -13.51 -13.88
CA HIS A 51 12.48 -14.02 -12.63
C HIS A 51 12.40 -15.53 -12.49
N VAL A 52 11.67 -16.21 -13.39
CA VAL A 52 11.51 -17.66 -13.40
C VAL A 52 12.66 -18.29 -14.20
N PRO A 53 13.45 -19.22 -13.60
CA PRO A 53 14.53 -19.89 -14.32
C PRO A 53 14.01 -20.66 -15.54
N ARG A 54 14.79 -20.66 -16.64
CA ARG A 54 14.38 -21.26 -17.92
C ARG A 54 14.01 -22.75 -17.83
N GLU A 55 14.58 -23.48 -16.88
CA GLU A 55 14.26 -24.89 -16.62
C GLU A 55 12.79 -25.16 -16.25
N PHE A 56 12.06 -24.16 -15.75
CA PHE A 56 10.64 -24.28 -15.41
C PHE A 56 9.69 -23.96 -16.58
N TRP A 57 10.19 -23.30 -17.64
CA TRP A 57 9.36 -22.82 -18.75
C TRP A 57 8.61 -23.94 -19.48
N PRO A 58 9.20 -25.12 -19.77
CA PRO A 58 8.48 -26.20 -20.42
C PRO A 58 7.33 -26.79 -19.59
N GLU A 59 7.40 -26.71 -18.26
CA GLU A 59 6.33 -27.16 -17.38
C GLU A 59 5.20 -26.12 -17.31
N ILE A 60 5.55 -24.83 -17.31
CA ILE A 60 4.60 -23.71 -17.37
C ILE A 60 3.83 -23.72 -18.69
N LEU A 61 4.51 -23.87 -19.83
CA LEU A 61 3.89 -23.89 -21.16
C LEU A 61 2.97 -25.10 -21.37
N ARG A 62 3.22 -26.21 -20.68
CA ARG A 62 2.34 -27.41 -20.73
C ARG A 62 1.12 -27.29 -19.82
N ASN A 63 1.07 -26.30 -18.94
CA ASN A 63 -0.05 -26.11 -18.02
C ASN A 63 -1.17 -25.34 -18.72
N GLU A 64 -2.18 -26.08 -19.19
CA GLU A 64 -3.33 -25.51 -19.89
C GLU A 64 -4.11 -24.50 -19.03
N ALA A 65 -4.17 -24.69 -17.71
CA ALA A 65 -4.89 -23.78 -16.81
C ALA A 65 -4.17 -22.43 -16.66
N GLN A 66 -2.84 -22.43 -16.62
CA GLN A 66 -2.06 -21.19 -16.62
C GLN A 66 -2.22 -20.41 -17.93
N VAL A 67 -2.18 -21.11 -19.08
CA VAL A 67 -2.34 -20.49 -20.40
C VAL A 67 -3.76 -19.94 -20.56
N ALA A 68 -4.78 -20.67 -20.10
CA ALA A 68 -6.16 -20.22 -20.10
C ALA A 68 -6.34 -18.96 -19.22
N GLU A 69 -5.71 -18.89 -18.04
CA GLU A 69 -5.78 -17.70 -17.19
C GLU A 69 -5.17 -16.45 -17.88
N TRP A 70 -4.08 -16.60 -18.63
CA TRP A 70 -3.53 -15.49 -19.42
C TRP A 70 -4.49 -15.02 -20.52
N GLN A 71 -5.23 -15.94 -21.15
CA GLN A 71 -6.27 -15.62 -22.13
C GLN A 71 -7.45 -14.90 -21.47
N ASP A 72 -7.94 -15.41 -20.35
CA ASP A 72 -9.04 -14.81 -19.57
C ASP A 72 -8.68 -13.39 -19.10
N TRP A 73 -7.42 -13.17 -18.72
CA TRP A 73 -6.91 -11.85 -18.36
C TRP A 73 -6.55 -10.97 -19.56
N GLY A 74 -6.82 -11.39 -20.79
CA GLY A 74 -6.55 -10.61 -22.01
C GLY A 74 -5.06 -10.30 -22.23
N MET A 75 -4.17 -11.10 -21.65
CA MET A 75 -2.73 -11.05 -21.88
C MET A 75 -2.33 -11.86 -23.13
N LEU A 76 -3.22 -12.74 -23.59
CA LEU A 76 -3.14 -13.51 -24.81
C LEU A 76 -4.42 -13.30 -25.61
N ASP A 77 -4.30 -12.91 -26.89
CA ASP A 77 -5.45 -12.81 -27.80
C ASP A 77 -5.31 -13.85 -28.93
N PRO A 78 -6.23 -14.83 -29.05
CA PRO A 78 -6.13 -15.86 -30.09
C PRO A 78 -6.48 -15.36 -31.51
N ASP A 79 -7.15 -14.21 -31.66
CA ASP A 79 -7.67 -13.74 -32.95
C ASP A 79 -6.89 -12.54 -33.52
N VAL A 80 -6.32 -11.67 -32.67
CA VAL A 80 -5.44 -10.54 -33.07
C VAL A 80 -4.48 -10.21 -31.93
N ASP A 81 -3.36 -10.90 -31.82
CA ASP A 81 -2.30 -10.48 -30.90
C ASP A 81 -1.30 -9.57 -31.64
N LEU A 82 -1.35 -8.28 -31.34
CA LEU A 82 -0.33 -7.30 -31.77
C LEU A 82 1.08 -7.70 -31.28
N PHE A 83 1.16 -8.57 -30.27
CA PHE A 83 2.39 -9.00 -29.59
C PHE A 83 2.64 -10.53 -29.69
N ASN A 84 1.73 -11.30 -30.29
CA ASN A 84 1.89 -12.73 -30.64
C ASN A 84 1.32 -13.07 -32.03
N PRO A 85 1.90 -12.53 -33.11
CA PRO A 85 1.33 -12.62 -34.46
C PRO A 85 1.19 -14.07 -34.99
N ASP A 86 1.97 -15.01 -34.45
CA ASP A 86 1.96 -16.43 -34.85
C ASP A 86 0.98 -17.27 -34.01
N GLY A 87 0.42 -16.71 -32.93
CA GLY A 87 -0.51 -17.39 -32.02
C GLY A 87 0.11 -18.52 -31.18
N GLU A 88 1.40 -18.77 -31.32
CA GLU A 88 2.11 -19.83 -30.60
C GLU A 88 2.60 -19.34 -29.24
N VAL A 89 2.11 -19.95 -28.16
CA VAL A 89 2.64 -19.74 -26.81
C VAL A 89 3.80 -20.71 -26.60
N ASN A 90 5.02 -20.25 -26.89
CA ASN A 90 6.26 -21.03 -26.80
C ASN A 90 7.34 -20.29 -25.98
N GLU A 91 8.55 -20.85 -25.87
CA GLU A 91 9.63 -20.20 -25.10
C GLU A 91 10.03 -18.83 -25.68
N ALA A 92 9.96 -18.62 -26.99
CA ALA A 92 10.26 -17.33 -27.60
C ALA A 92 9.19 -16.27 -27.23
N PHE A 93 7.93 -16.69 -27.12
CA PHE A 93 6.87 -15.83 -26.60
C PHE A 93 7.15 -15.40 -25.15
N LEU A 94 7.54 -16.33 -24.28
CA LEU A 94 7.91 -16.02 -22.89
C LEU A 94 9.10 -15.06 -22.81
N GLU A 95 10.11 -15.23 -23.67
CA GLU A 95 11.28 -14.35 -23.75
C GLU A 95 10.91 -12.92 -24.22
N ALA A 96 9.92 -12.79 -25.10
CA ALA A 96 9.41 -11.49 -25.56
C ALA A 96 8.53 -10.76 -24.52
N HIS A 97 8.01 -11.49 -23.51
CA HIS A 97 7.05 -10.98 -22.53
C HIS A 97 7.57 -11.11 -21.09
N PRO A 98 8.67 -10.43 -20.71
CA PRO A 98 9.37 -10.63 -19.44
C PRO A 98 8.52 -10.37 -18.19
N THR A 99 7.46 -9.55 -18.30
CA THR A 99 6.55 -9.20 -17.21
C THR A 99 5.32 -10.10 -17.09
N LEU A 100 5.17 -11.11 -17.95
CA LEU A 100 4.03 -12.03 -17.92
C LEU A 100 4.00 -12.78 -16.58
N PRO A 101 2.94 -12.63 -15.77
CA PRO A 101 2.90 -13.20 -14.43
C PRO A 101 2.54 -14.69 -14.48
N VAL A 102 3.42 -15.54 -13.96
CA VAL A 102 3.12 -16.95 -13.67
C VAL A 102 2.45 -17.04 -12.31
N HIS A 103 1.29 -17.69 -12.25
CA HIS A 103 0.50 -17.86 -11.05
C HIS A 103 0.63 -19.28 -10.51
N THR A 104 1.19 -19.40 -9.31
CA THR A 104 1.49 -20.72 -8.72
C THR A 104 0.27 -21.57 -8.39
N LYS A 105 -0.94 -21.00 -8.32
CA LYS A 105 -2.16 -21.74 -7.96
C LYS A 105 -2.47 -22.91 -8.90
N HIS A 106 -1.98 -22.84 -10.14
CA HIS A 106 -2.21 -23.85 -11.16
C HIS A 106 -1.22 -25.01 -11.10
N PHE A 107 -0.25 -24.95 -10.18
CA PHE A 107 0.83 -25.93 -10.07
C PHE A 107 0.76 -26.64 -8.73
N ASP A 108 1.31 -27.85 -8.68
CA ASP A 108 1.37 -28.60 -7.44
C ASP A 108 2.43 -28.03 -6.47
N ARG A 109 2.35 -28.46 -5.21
CA ARG A 109 3.25 -28.01 -4.16
C ARG A 109 4.72 -28.33 -4.44
N GLU A 110 5.00 -29.41 -5.17
CA GLU A 110 6.38 -29.80 -5.48
C GLU A 110 7.01 -28.84 -6.49
N PHE A 111 6.27 -28.47 -7.54
CA PHE A 111 6.66 -27.44 -8.49
C PHE A 111 6.92 -26.12 -7.79
N VAL A 112 5.96 -25.64 -6.99
CA VAL A 112 6.09 -24.35 -6.28
C VAL A 112 7.31 -24.37 -5.36
N ARG A 113 7.54 -25.48 -4.67
CA ARG A 113 8.72 -25.67 -3.82
C ARG A 113 10.03 -25.54 -4.59
N ARG A 114 10.17 -26.29 -5.69
CA ARG A 114 11.37 -26.23 -6.56
C ARG A 114 11.58 -24.82 -7.12
N LEU A 115 10.48 -24.19 -7.55
CA LEU A 115 10.52 -22.83 -8.10
C LEU A 115 11.03 -21.83 -7.07
N LEU A 116 10.44 -21.77 -5.88
CA LEU A 116 10.84 -20.85 -4.81
C LEU A 116 12.31 -21.05 -4.36
N GLU A 117 12.81 -22.28 -4.40
CA GLU A 117 14.22 -22.59 -4.10
C GLU A 117 15.20 -22.12 -5.18
N ALA A 118 14.75 -22.12 -6.44
CA ALA A 118 15.52 -21.78 -7.63
C ALA A 118 15.44 -20.31 -8.03
N LEU A 119 14.51 -19.54 -7.44
CA LEU A 119 14.41 -18.10 -7.68
C LEU A 119 15.76 -17.39 -7.40
N PRO A 120 16.08 -16.34 -8.18
CA PRO A 120 17.39 -15.66 -8.10
C PRO A 120 17.53 -14.73 -6.88
N PHE A 121 16.66 -14.84 -5.88
CA PHE A 121 16.60 -13.94 -4.73
C PHE A 121 17.24 -14.58 -3.49
N ASP A 122 18.20 -13.89 -2.88
CA ASP A 122 18.77 -14.29 -1.59
C ASP A 122 17.85 -13.98 -0.39
N ASP A 123 16.91 -13.06 -0.59
CA ASP A 123 15.93 -12.64 0.39
C ASP A 123 14.54 -12.56 -0.25
N LEU A 124 13.77 -13.62 -0.05
CA LEU A 124 12.45 -13.79 -0.65
C LEU A 124 11.45 -12.74 -0.16
N ASP A 125 11.47 -12.41 1.13
CA ASP A 125 10.58 -11.38 1.68
C ASP A 125 10.99 -9.97 1.26
N GLU A 126 12.29 -9.72 1.07
CA GLU A 126 12.73 -8.46 0.48
C GLU A 126 12.35 -8.35 -1.00
N ALA A 127 12.35 -9.47 -1.72
CA ALA A 127 11.89 -9.54 -3.12
C ALA A 127 10.36 -9.53 -3.27
N THR A 128 9.62 -9.78 -2.20
CA THR A 128 8.14 -9.70 -2.18
C THR A 128 7.70 -8.25 -2.13
N ASP A 129 7.35 -7.70 -3.29
CA ASP A 129 6.95 -6.30 -3.47
C ASP A 129 5.44 -6.09 -3.21
N GLY A 130 4.64 -7.16 -3.28
CA GLY A 130 3.21 -7.12 -2.96
C GLY A 130 2.75 -8.29 -2.10
N LEU A 131 1.82 -8.04 -1.18
CA LEU A 131 1.12 -9.05 -0.40
C LEU A 131 -0.39 -8.84 -0.55
N LEU A 132 -1.10 -9.85 -1.07
CA LEU A 132 -2.55 -9.87 -1.17
C LEU A 132 -3.08 -10.88 -0.17
N VAL A 133 -4.04 -10.50 0.67
CA VAL A 133 -4.65 -11.40 1.66
C VAL A 133 -6.15 -11.47 1.43
N HIS A 134 -6.61 -12.66 1.06
CA HIS A 134 -8.02 -12.98 0.97
C HIS A 134 -8.53 -13.45 2.34
N GLY A 135 -9.35 -12.61 2.96
CA GLY A 135 -9.99 -12.90 4.23
C GLY A 135 -10.40 -11.66 5.00
N GLU A 136 -11.06 -11.89 6.13
CA GLU A 136 -11.59 -10.83 6.98
C GLU A 136 -10.44 -9.94 7.51
N ASN A 137 -10.58 -8.62 7.36
CA ASN A 137 -9.46 -7.71 7.57
C ASN A 137 -9.01 -7.55 9.03
N TYR A 138 -9.89 -7.68 10.01
CA TYR A 138 -9.49 -7.73 11.42
C TYR A 138 -8.64 -8.98 11.70
N GLN A 139 -9.01 -10.13 11.14
CA GLN A 139 -8.23 -11.38 11.27
C GLN A 139 -6.87 -11.29 10.56
N ALA A 140 -6.85 -10.78 9.34
CA ALA A 140 -5.64 -10.59 8.57
C ALA A 140 -4.65 -9.65 9.30
N LEU A 141 -5.13 -8.51 9.81
CA LEU A 141 -4.29 -7.59 10.58
C LEU A 141 -3.68 -8.27 11.81
N ASN A 142 -4.43 -9.09 12.55
CA ASN A 142 -3.88 -9.83 13.70
C ASN A 142 -2.82 -10.88 13.31
N LEU A 143 -2.99 -11.55 12.17
CA LEU A 143 -2.01 -12.51 11.66
C LEU A 143 -0.72 -11.79 11.23
N LEU A 144 -0.85 -10.67 10.52
CA LEU A 144 0.26 -9.93 9.93
C LEU A 144 1.03 -9.05 10.93
N LEU A 145 0.41 -8.69 12.07
CA LEU A 145 0.90 -7.66 13.00
C LEU A 145 2.35 -7.90 13.43
N GLU A 146 2.69 -9.10 13.90
CA GLU A 146 4.03 -9.33 14.46
C GLU A 146 5.14 -9.23 13.41
N ARG A 147 4.82 -9.43 12.14
CA ARG A 147 5.76 -9.28 11.04
C ARG A 147 5.91 -7.83 10.58
N TYR A 148 4.83 -7.04 10.56
CA TYR A 148 4.82 -5.69 9.98
C TYR A 148 4.69 -4.54 10.99
N ARG A 149 4.71 -4.84 12.30
CA ARG A 149 4.73 -3.83 13.36
C ARG A 149 5.81 -2.77 13.10
N ASP A 150 5.43 -1.51 13.25
CA ASP A 150 6.27 -0.31 13.08
C ASP A 150 7.00 -0.20 11.72
N GLN A 151 6.46 -0.76 10.64
CA GLN A 151 7.10 -0.78 9.31
C GLN A 151 6.27 -0.18 8.17
N VAL A 152 4.97 0.03 8.37
CA VAL A 152 4.11 0.64 7.36
C VAL A 152 4.29 2.14 7.40
N LYS A 153 4.54 2.74 6.23
CA LYS A 153 4.67 4.19 6.13
C LYS A 153 3.33 4.87 5.94
N CYS A 154 2.48 4.27 5.11
CA CYS A 154 1.21 4.83 4.72
C CYS A 154 0.11 3.78 4.90
N ILE A 155 -0.92 4.11 5.66
CA ILE A 155 -2.20 3.41 5.60
C ILE A 155 -3.13 4.24 4.75
N TYR A 156 -3.73 3.64 3.74
CA TYR A 156 -4.75 4.28 2.90
C TYR A 156 -5.92 3.32 2.83
N ILE A 157 -7.08 3.76 3.30
CA ILE A 157 -8.29 2.92 3.33
C ILE A 157 -9.52 3.66 2.88
N ASP A 158 -10.41 2.90 2.24
CA ASP A 158 -11.72 3.31 1.76
C ASP A 158 -12.81 2.41 2.38
N PRO A 159 -13.13 2.60 3.68
CA PRO A 159 -14.10 1.79 4.38
C PRO A 159 -15.53 1.98 3.83
N PRO A 160 -16.49 1.10 4.17
CA PRO A 160 -17.90 1.32 3.83
C PRO A 160 -18.43 2.63 4.46
N TYR A 161 -19.17 3.43 3.69
CA TYR A 161 -19.63 4.77 4.08
C TYR A 161 -20.94 4.77 4.88
N ASN A 162 -21.61 3.61 4.99
CA ASN A 162 -22.83 3.40 5.75
C ASN A 162 -24.04 4.21 5.24
N ARG A 163 -24.35 4.13 3.94
CA ARG A 163 -25.39 4.96 3.29
C ARG A 163 -26.80 4.40 3.47
N GLU A 164 -27.66 5.09 4.21
CA GLU A 164 -29.05 4.64 4.54
C GLU A 164 -29.99 4.34 3.34
N THR A 165 -29.73 4.88 2.13
CA THR A 165 -30.75 4.96 1.05
C THR A 165 -30.52 4.09 -0.18
N ARG A 166 -29.46 3.28 -0.24
CA ARG A 166 -29.17 2.42 -1.39
C ARG A 166 -29.61 0.98 -1.15
N LYS A 167 -30.08 0.28 -2.19
CA LYS A 167 -30.58 -1.10 -2.02
C LYS A 167 -29.41 -2.01 -1.66
N ASP A 168 -29.64 -3.01 -0.81
CA ASP A 168 -28.62 -4.00 -0.39
C ASP A 168 -27.91 -4.70 -1.57
N ASN A 169 -28.49 -4.68 -2.78
CA ASN A 169 -27.93 -5.29 -3.99
C ASN A 169 -26.98 -4.37 -4.79
N ASP A 170 -26.78 -3.10 -4.40
CA ASP A 170 -25.95 -2.15 -5.17
C ASP A 170 -24.45 -2.29 -4.86
N PHE A 171 -24.07 -2.98 -3.78
CA PHE A 171 -22.69 -3.24 -3.38
C PHE A 171 -22.47 -4.72 -3.02
N PRO A 172 -21.30 -5.29 -3.34
CA PRO A 172 -20.96 -6.66 -2.97
C PRO A 172 -20.64 -6.83 -1.47
N TYR A 173 -20.72 -5.76 -0.68
CA TYR A 173 -20.45 -5.75 0.75
C TYR A 173 -21.56 -5.04 1.52
N LYS A 174 -21.67 -5.36 2.82
CA LYS A 174 -22.65 -4.74 3.71
C LYS A 174 -22.31 -3.27 3.96
N ASP A 175 -23.23 -2.37 3.63
CA ASP A 175 -23.12 -0.91 3.79
C ASP A 175 -24.28 -0.31 4.63
N HIS A 176 -24.97 -1.17 5.40
CA HIS A 176 -26.09 -0.80 6.28
C HIS A 176 -25.86 -1.31 7.70
N TYR A 177 -25.09 -0.56 8.48
CA TYR A 177 -24.79 -0.79 9.88
C TYR A 177 -25.52 0.22 10.76
N LYS A 178 -25.88 -0.19 11.98
CA LYS A 178 -26.10 0.79 13.05
C LYS A 178 -24.79 1.53 13.28
N HIS A 179 -24.81 2.86 13.44
CA HIS A 179 -23.62 3.66 13.70
C HIS A 179 -22.72 3.07 14.81
N SER A 180 -23.31 2.55 15.89
CA SER A 180 -22.56 1.89 16.97
C SER A 180 -21.78 0.66 16.50
N SER A 181 -22.34 -0.12 15.58
CA SER A 181 -21.70 -1.30 15.00
C SER A 181 -20.58 -0.90 14.04
N TRP A 182 -20.81 0.13 13.22
CA TRP A 182 -19.79 0.69 12.33
C TRP A 182 -18.59 1.24 13.13
N ILE A 183 -18.88 2.01 14.20
CA ILE A 183 -17.86 2.54 15.12
C ILE A 183 -17.02 1.40 15.74
N ALA A 184 -17.67 0.35 16.26
CA ALA A 184 -16.98 -0.79 16.85
C ALA A 184 -16.10 -1.53 15.83
N MET A 185 -16.60 -1.70 14.60
CA MET A 185 -15.86 -2.31 13.49
C MET A 185 -14.60 -1.49 13.16
N MET A 186 -14.74 -0.18 13.02
CA MET A 186 -13.63 0.70 12.66
C MET A 186 -12.62 0.86 13.79
N GLU A 187 -13.05 1.02 15.04
CA GLU A 187 -12.15 1.14 16.20
C GLU A 187 -11.24 -0.09 16.34
N GLY A 188 -11.81 -1.30 16.28
CA GLY A 188 -11.05 -2.53 16.45
C GLY A 188 -9.95 -2.69 15.40
N ARG A 189 -10.23 -2.31 14.15
CA ARG A 189 -9.27 -2.37 13.03
C ARG A 189 -8.22 -1.26 13.11
N LEU A 190 -8.65 -0.01 13.29
CA LEU A 190 -7.76 1.14 13.36
C LEU A 190 -6.78 1.02 14.53
N ARG A 191 -7.22 0.46 15.67
CA ARG A 191 -6.35 0.21 16.82
C ARG A 191 -5.18 -0.70 16.46
N ILE A 192 -5.46 -1.85 15.84
CA ILE A 192 -4.43 -2.80 15.40
C ILE A 192 -3.58 -2.18 14.28
N ALA A 193 -4.21 -1.57 13.28
CA ALA A 193 -3.52 -0.97 12.15
C ALA A 193 -2.58 0.17 12.59
N SER A 194 -2.89 0.88 13.68
CA SER A 194 -2.00 1.90 14.23
C SER A 194 -0.64 1.32 14.64
N ASP A 195 -0.55 0.05 15.05
CA ASP A 195 0.72 -0.59 15.44
C ASP A 195 1.55 -1.05 14.23
N PHE A 196 0.98 -1.06 13.03
CA PHE A 196 1.73 -1.27 11.80
C PHE A 196 2.54 -0.02 11.43
N LEU A 197 2.04 1.18 11.78
CA LEU A 197 2.64 2.44 11.35
C LEU A 197 3.99 2.70 12.00
N MET A 198 4.96 3.08 11.18
CA MET A 198 6.19 3.72 11.66
C MET A 198 5.88 4.96 12.50
N ARG A 199 6.82 5.41 13.35
CA ARG A 199 6.64 6.63 14.14
C ARG A 199 6.28 7.87 13.31
N ASN A 200 6.88 8.03 12.13
CA ASN A 200 6.54 9.10 11.17
C ASN A 200 5.56 8.62 10.07
N GLY A 201 4.80 7.56 10.32
CA GLY A 201 3.79 7.02 9.42
C GLY A 201 2.48 7.83 9.45
N VAL A 202 1.72 7.73 8.36
CA VAL A 202 0.50 8.52 8.10
C VAL A 202 -0.65 7.59 7.72
N CYS A 203 -1.84 7.90 8.20
CA CYS A 203 -3.09 7.22 7.88
C CYS A 203 -4.02 8.19 7.14
N PHE A 204 -4.51 7.76 5.96
CA PHE A 204 -5.52 8.42 5.16
C PHE A 204 -6.78 7.55 5.15
N VAL A 205 -7.91 8.14 5.54
CA VAL A 205 -9.20 7.42 5.56
C VAL A 205 -10.23 8.21 4.77
N HIS A 206 -10.73 7.61 3.70
CA HIS A 206 -11.83 8.15 2.91
C HIS A 206 -13.17 8.00 3.64
N ILE A 207 -14.03 9.00 3.54
CA ILE A 207 -15.38 8.95 4.09
C ILE A 207 -16.31 9.98 3.41
N ASP A 208 -17.61 9.72 3.44
CA ASP A 208 -18.63 10.73 3.12
C ASP A 208 -19.24 11.37 4.37
N GLU A 209 -20.25 12.22 4.19
CA GLU A 209 -20.89 12.95 5.28
C GLU A 209 -21.58 12.08 6.34
N ASN A 210 -21.92 10.82 6.05
CA ASN A 210 -22.76 10.00 6.93
C ASN A 210 -22.01 9.60 8.20
N GLU A 211 -20.75 9.19 8.06
CA GLU A 211 -19.93 8.69 9.17
C GLU A 211 -18.72 9.59 9.50
N GLN A 212 -18.52 10.70 8.78
CA GLN A 212 -17.36 11.59 8.98
C GLN A 212 -17.12 12.00 10.44
N GLN A 213 -18.18 12.42 11.16
CA GLN A 213 -18.05 12.83 12.56
C GLN A 213 -17.71 11.66 13.49
N ASN A 214 -18.26 10.47 13.21
CA ASN A 214 -18.01 9.27 14.01
C ASN A 214 -16.60 8.74 13.74
N LEU A 215 -16.18 8.68 12.49
CA LEU A 215 -14.82 8.35 12.09
C LEU A 215 -13.81 9.25 12.76
N LYS A 216 -14.03 10.57 12.73
CA LYS A 216 -13.15 11.52 13.39
C LYS A 216 -12.98 11.23 14.88
N ARG A 217 -14.07 10.90 15.60
CA ARG A 217 -14.01 10.53 17.02
C ARG A 217 -13.22 9.24 17.25
N VAL A 218 -13.42 8.24 16.39
CA VAL A 218 -12.66 6.97 16.45
C VAL A 218 -11.17 7.22 16.21
N LEU A 219 -10.81 8.01 15.20
CA LEU A 219 -9.42 8.37 14.91
C LEU A 219 -8.79 9.18 16.05
N ASP A 220 -9.53 10.13 16.63
CA ASP A 220 -9.08 10.88 17.82
C ASP A 220 -8.84 9.94 19.02
N MET A 221 -9.63 8.88 19.19
CA MET A 221 -9.42 7.88 20.24
C MET A 221 -8.16 7.02 20.00
N VAL A 222 -7.93 6.60 18.75
CA VAL A 222 -6.82 5.70 18.39
C VAL A 222 -5.49 6.44 18.28
N PHE A 223 -5.46 7.57 17.57
CA PHE A 223 -4.24 8.31 17.24
C PHE A 223 -3.95 9.49 18.16
N LEU A 224 -4.92 9.88 18.99
CA LEU A 224 -4.93 11.10 19.80
C LEU A 224 -5.13 12.39 18.96
N PRO A 225 -5.93 13.37 19.45
CA PRO A 225 -6.26 14.57 18.67
C PRO A 225 -5.06 15.42 18.23
N GLN A 226 -3.98 15.45 19.03
CA GLN A 226 -2.77 16.22 18.69
C GLN A 226 -2.04 15.67 17.46
N ASN A 227 -2.27 14.41 17.10
CA ASN A 227 -1.66 13.76 15.94
C ASN A 227 -2.48 13.91 14.66
N ARG A 228 -3.66 14.54 14.71
CA ARG A 228 -4.40 14.93 13.52
C ARG A 228 -3.56 15.86 12.65
N ILE A 229 -3.44 15.56 11.36
CA ILE A 229 -2.71 16.39 10.39
C ILE A 229 -3.68 17.40 9.80
N GLU A 230 -4.71 16.92 9.10
CA GLU A 230 -5.69 17.73 8.38
C GLU A 230 -6.93 16.90 8.00
N GLU A 231 -8.02 17.57 7.65
CA GLU A 231 -9.16 16.99 6.91
C GLU A 231 -9.13 17.53 5.49
N LEU A 232 -8.95 16.63 4.52
CA LEU A 232 -8.93 17.00 3.12
C LEU A 232 -10.34 16.91 2.53
N VAL A 233 -10.65 17.85 1.65
CA VAL A 233 -11.88 17.87 0.86
C VAL A 233 -11.49 17.58 -0.59
N TRP A 234 -11.94 16.42 -1.08
CA TRP A 234 -11.78 16.01 -2.46
C TRP A 234 -13.05 16.37 -3.23
N ALA A 235 -12.95 17.37 -4.10
CA ALA A 235 -14.05 17.77 -4.96
C ALA A 235 -14.12 16.88 -6.21
N GLN A 236 -15.28 16.28 -6.43
CA GLN A 236 -15.61 15.41 -7.55
C GLN A 236 -16.38 16.19 -8.63
N ASN A 237 -16.35 15.71 -9.87
CA ASN A 237 -17.08 16.32 -10.99
C ASN A 237 -18.52 15.78 -11.11
N THR A 238 -19.16 15.44 -9.98
CA THR A 238 -20.54 14.95 -9.95
C THR A 238 -21.47 16.12 -9.71
N THR A 239 -22.49 16.30 -10.55
CA THR A 239 -23.53 17.32 -10.33
C THR A 239 -24.88 16.64 -10.23
N HIS A 240 -25.48 16.62 -9.05
CA HIS A 240 -26.84 16.11 -8.87
C HIS A 240 -27.86 17.20 -9.16
N SER A 241 -28.10 17.46 -10.44
CA SER A 241 -29.03 18.50 -10.94
C SER A 241 -30.49 18.32 -10.48
N GLN A 242 -30.83 17.17 -9.90
CA GLN A 242 -32.16 16.83 -9.39
C GLN A 242 -32.25 16.88 -7.85
N SER A 243 -31.19 17.29 -7.14
CA SER A 243 -31.25 17.42 -5.68
C SER A 243 -32.27 18.50 -5.28
N PRO A 244 -33.24 18.21 -4.39
CA PRO A 244 -34.15 19.22 -3.87
C PRO A 244 -33.45 20.20 -2.90
N LEU A 245 -32.21 19.91 -2.49
CA LEU A 245 -31.38 20.70 -1.58
C LEU A 245 -30.04 21.03 -2.25
N TYR A 246 -28.97 21.24 -1.46
CA TYR A 246 -27.62 21.35 -2.00
C TYR A 246 -27.19 20.05 -2.69
N SER A 247 -26.43 20.18 -3.78
CA SER A 247 -25.72 19.06 -4.41
C SER A 247 -24.37 18.92 -3.71
N THR A 248 -24.20 17.85 -2.93
CA THR A 248 -22.90 17.50 -2.34
C THR A 248 -22.04 16.88 -3.43
N ASN A 249 -20.92 17.55 -3.76
CA ASN A 249 -20.04 17.17 -4.87
C ASN A 249 -18.61 16.90 -4.38
N HIS A 250 -18.45 16.52 -3.11
CA HIS A 250 -17.16 16.29 -2.49
C HIS A 250 -17.23 15.16 -1.48
N GLU A 251 -16.08 14.52 -1.25
CA GLU A 251 -15.86 13.56 -0.17
C GLU A 251 -14.77 14.08 0.77
N TYR A 252 -14.67 13.47 1.94
CA TYR A 252 -13.70 13.83 2.98
C TYR A 252 -12.60 12.77 3.08
N ILE A 253 -11.41 13.21 3.47
CA ILE A 253 -10.28 12.33 3.76
C ILE A 253 -9.65 12.79 5.07
N GLU A 254 -9.80 12.00 6.13
CA GLU A 254 -9.18 12.29 7.42
C GLU A 254 -7.72 11.84 7.42
N VAL A 255 -6.81 12.72 7.84
CA VAL A 255 -5.37 12.47 7.83
C VAL A 255 -4.79 12.53 9.25
N TYR A 256 -4.22 11.43 9.71
CA TYR A 256 -3.59 11.31 11.04
C TYR A 256 -2.17 10.77 10.93
N ALA A 257 -1.29 11.24 11.82
CA ALA A 257 0.05 10.68 12.01
C ALA A 257 0.05 9.66 13.15
N LYS A 258 0.99 8.72 13.17
CA LYS A 258 1.30 7.96 14.40
C LYS A 258 1.88 8.89 15.47
N ASP A 259 2.87 9.70 15.09
CA ASP A 259 3.46 10.76 15.93
C ASP A 259 3.75 12.00 15.07
N LYS A 260 2.93 13.05 15.25
CA LYS A 260 3.05 14.31 14.48
C LYS A 260 4.35 15.06 14.79
N THR A 261 4.96 14.84 15.96
CA THR A 261 6.23 15.49 16.32
C THR A 261 7.39 14.85 15.56
N ALA A 262 7.41 13.51 15.48
CA ALA A 262 8.38 12.79 14.66
C ALA A 262 8.23 13.14 13.18
N LEU A 263 6.98 13.21 12.68
CA LEU A 263 6.67 13.56 11.29
C LEU A 263 7.23 14.93 10.86
N LYS A 264 7.16 15.95 11.73
CA LYS A 264 7.68 17.30 11.46
C LYS A 264 9.20 17.35 11.21
N GLN A 265 9.93 16.28 11.55
CA GLN A 265 11.36 16.16 11.27
C GLN A 265 11.66 15.74 9.82
N SER A 266 10.62 15.39 9.04
CA SER A 266 10.72 15.03 7.61
C SER A 266 10.14 16.17 6.75
N PRO A 267 10.95 17.19 6.38
CA PRO A 267 10.47 18.42 5.73
C PRO A 267 9.97 18.22 4.29
N ASP A 268 10.25 17.06 3.70
CA ASP A 268 9.91 16.71 2.32
C ASP A 268 8.52 16.05 2.20
N MET A 269 7.89 15.67 3.32
CA MET A 269 6.54 15.09 3.33
C MET A 269 5.46 16.15 3.07
N PHE A 270 4.31 15.69 2.56
CA PHE A 270 3.16 16.54 2.15
C PHE A 270 3.54 17.56 1.09
N ARG A 271 4.48 17.19 0.23
CA ARG A 271 4.88 17.97 -0.93
C ARG A 271 4.48 17.29 -2.22
N GLU A 272 4.11 18.11 -3.18
CA GLU A 272 3.71 17.69 -4.51
C GLU A 272 4.58 18.39 -5.54
N PRO A 273 5.00 17.71 -6.61
CA PRO A 273 5.65 18.36 -7.73
C PRO A 273 4.72 19.46 -8.26
N LYS A 274 5.29 20.58 -8.68
CA LYS A 274 4.50 21.60 -9.34
C LYS A 274 3.94 21.02 -10.65
N PRO A 275 2.63 21.15 -10.91
CA PRO A 275 2.08 20.76 -12.20
C PRO A 275 2.84 21.47 -13.33
N GLY A 276 3.22 20.70 -14.36
CA GLY A 276 4.02 21.17 -15.49
C GLY A 276 5.54 21.23 -15.25
N TYR A 277 6.01 20.95 -14.03
CA TYR A 277 7.45 20.92 -13.73
C TYR A 277 8.16 19.81 -14.50
N ALA A 278 7.61 18.59 -14.49
CA ALA A 278 8.23 17.44 -15.14
C ALA A 278 8.36 17.64 -16.65
N GLU A 279 7.33 18.18 -17.29
CA GLU A 279 7.27 18.48 -18.72
C GLU A 279 8.28 19.56 -19.11
N LEU A 280 8.39 20.60 -18.28
CA LEU A 280 9.36 21.66 -18.49
C LEU A 280 10.80 21.17 -18.27
N MET A 281 11.02 20.29 -17.28
CA MET A 281 12.33 19.68 -17.05
C MET A 281 12.71 18.67 -18.14
N ALA A 282 11.76 17.91 -18.69
CA ALA A 282 11.99 17.03 -19.84
C ALA A 282 12.43 17.85 -21.08
N LEU A 283 11.81 19.02 -21.29
CA LEU A 283 12.27 19.95 -22.33
C LEU A 283 13.68 20.47 -22.06
N VAL A 284 14.03 20.77 -20.80
CA VAL A 284 15.40 21.15 -20.42
C VAL A 284 16.38 20.01 -20.70
N GLU A 285 16.04 18.77 -20.35
CA GLU A 285 16.88 17.60 -20.60
C GLU A 285 17.09 17.33 -22.09
N GLU A 286 16.07 17.59 -22.92
CA GLU A 286 16.16 17.50 -24.38
C GLU A 286 17.09 18.57 -24.99
N LEU A 287 17.06 19.79 -24.45
CA LEU A 287 17.75 20.95 -25.02
C LEU A 287 19.16 21.17 -24.46
N ASN A 288 19.38 20.89 -23.17
CA ASN A 288 20.64 21.19 -22.48
C ASN A 288 21.88 20.56 -23.16
N PRO A 289 21.86 19.30 -23.64
CA PRO A 289 23.01 18.71 -24.34
C PRO A 289 23.34 19.38 -25.69
N LYS A 290 22.37 20.07 -26.31
CA LYS A 290 22.51 20.70 -27.62
C LYS A 290 23.01 22.16 -27.52
N TYR A 291 22.94 22.76 -26.33
CA TYR A 291 23.26 24.16 -26.08
C TYR A 291 22.67 25.15 -27.12
N PRO A 292 21.34 25.11 -27.39
CA PRO A 292 20.72 26.03 -28.34
C PRO A 292 20.77 27.49 -27.82
N PRO A 293 20.60 28.49 -28.71
CA PRO A 293 20.44 29.88 -28.33
C PRO A 293 19.30 30.07 -27.32
N ILE A 294 19.47 30.98 -26.37
CA ILE A 294 18.48 31.21 -25.30
C ILE A 294 17.11 31.62 -25.88
N GLU A 295 17.07 32.38 -26.96
CA GLU A 295 15.82 32.76 -27.63
C GLU A 295 15.05 31.55 -28.16
N GLU A 296 15.76 30.51 -28.60
CA GLU A 296 15.14 29.26 -29.03
C GLU A 296 14.59 28.47 -27.83
N VAL A 297 15.31 28.43 -26.72
CA VAL A 297 14.84 27.81 -25.47
C VAL A 297 13.56 28.50 -24.99
N GLU A 298 13.58 29.83 -24.86
CA GLU A 298 12.43 30.61 -24.40
C GLU A 298 11.22 30.46 -25.34
N ARG A 299 11.45 30.38 -26.67
CA ARG A 299 10.39 30.09 -27.64
C ARG A 299 9.78 28.70 -27.41
N ARG A 300 10.60 27.67 -27.21
CA ARG A 300 10.14 26.29 -26.97
C ARG A 300 9.33 26.16 -25.68
N ILE A 301 9.75 26.87 -24.62
CA ILE A 301 8.99 26.93 -23.37
C ILE A 301 7.62 27.57 -23.60
N LYS A 302 7.57 28.66 -24.37
CA LYS A 302 6.31 29.32 -24.72
C LYS A 302 5.37 28.41 -25.52
N GLU A 303 5.90 27.70 -26.52
CA GLU A 303 5.14 26.72 -27.32
C GLU A 303 4.57 25.59 -26.44
N LEU A 304 5.35 25.10 -25.46
CA LEU A 304 4.90 24.10 -24.49
C LEU A 304 3.71 24.61 -23.67
N PHE A 305 3.78 25.84 -23.16
CA PHE A 305 2.70 26.45 -22.39
C PHE A 305 1.45 26.73 -23.24
N GLU A 306 1.62 27.20 -24.48
CA GLU A 306 0.51 27.45 -25.40
C GLU A 306 -0.26 26.15 -25.72
N ARG A 307 0.45 25.04 -25.96
CA ARG A 307 -0.14 23.72 -26.18
C ARG A 307 -0.98 23.25 -24.99
N HIS A 308 -0.43 23.33 -23.77
CA HIS A 308 -1.16 22.94 -22.56
C HIS A 308 -2.41 23.80 -22.35
N ILE A 309 -2.34 25.12 -22.62
CA ILE A 309 -3.51 26.01 -22.53
C ILE A 309 -4.61 25.58 -23.52
N GLU A 310 -4.25 25.11 -24.72
CA GLU A 310 -5.21 24.59 -25.69
C GLU A 310 -5.86 23.28 -25.24
N GLU A 311 -5.06 22.36 -24.69
CA GLU A 311 -5.53 21.10 -24.11
C GLU A 311 -6.49 21.37 -22.92
N TYR A 312 -6.10 22.24 -21.99
CA TYR A 312 -6.92 22.61 -20.84
C TYR A 312 -8.26 23.28 -21.27
N LYS A 313 -8.25 24.11 -22.32
CA LYS A 313 -9.49 24.66 -22.89
C LYS A 313 -10.38 23.57 -23.48
N ALA A 314 -9.80 22.56 -24.13
CA ALA A 314 -10.56 21.44 -24.68
C ALA A 314 -11.20 20.60 -23.56
N GLU A 315 -10.46 20.36 -22.47
CA GLU A 315 -10.97 19.67 -21.27
C GLU A 315 -12.13 20.43 -20.61
N LEU A 316 -11.96 21.74 -20.36
CA LEU A 316 -13.04 22.57 -19.80
C LEU A 316 -14.29 22.51 -20.67
N LYS A 317 -14.12 22.59 -21.99
CA LYS A 317 -15.23 22.48 -22.94
C LYS A 317 -15.90 21.10 -22.88
N ALA A 318 -15.14 20.03 -22.73
CA ALA A 318 -15.69 18.68 -22.55
C ALA A 318 -16.46 18.53 -21.23
N MET A 319 -16.06 19.27 -20.19
CA MET A 319 -16.76 19.37 -18.91
C MET A 319 -17.94 20.36 -18.91
N GLY A 320 -18.21 21.04 -20.04
CA GLY A 320 -19.27 22.06 -20.14
C GLY A 320 -18.94 23.39 -19.46
N LEU A 321 -17.66 23.64 -19.15
CA LEU A 321 -17.17 24.86 -18.52
C LEU A 321 -16.55 25.81 -19.56
N GLU A 322 -16.68 27.12 -19.33
CA GLU A 322 -16.06 28.14 -20.17
C GLU A 322 -14.65 28.53 -19.67
N TYR A 323 -13.76 28.83 -20.61
CA TYR A 323 -12.45 29.39 -20.28
C TYR A 323 -12.56 30.88 -19.93
N ASN A 324 -12.62 31.18 -18.63
CA ASN A 324 -12.85 32.50 -18.05
C ASN A 324 -11.84 32.78 -16.91
N GLU A 325 -11.97 33.92 -16.22
CA GLU A 325 -11.02 34.29 -15.15
C GLU A 325 -11.03 33.35 -13.93
N GLU A 326 -12.10 32.61 -13.71
CA GLU A 326 -12.20 31.65 -12.61
C GLU A 326 -11.52 30.33 -12.99
N THR A 327 -11.82 29.80 -14.17
CA THR A 327 -11.17 28.57 -14.67
C THR A 327 -9.68 28.79 -14.96
N LYS A 328 -9.26 29.97 -15.42
CA LYS A 328 -7.83 30.35 -15.47
C LYS A 328 -7.12 30.26 -14.12
N LYS A 329 -7.80 30.59 -13.02
CA LYS A 329 -7.20 30.50 -11.68
C LYS A 329 -7.07 29.06 -11.21
N GLN A 330 -7.90 28.17 -11.75
CA GLN A 330 -7.93 26.74 -11.48
C GLN A 330 -6.97 25.94 -12.37
N ASP A 331 -6.43 26.55 -13.44
CA ASP A 331 -5.42 25.92 -14.29
C ASP A 331 -4.24 25.39 -13.45
N PRO A 332 -3.97 24.07 -13.51
CA PRO A 332 -2.89 23.45 -12.72
C PRO A 332 -1.52 24.07 -12.98
N TRP A 333 -1.24 24.49 -14.23
CA TRP A 333 0.07 25.02 -14.65
C TRP A 333 0.21 26.53 -14.41
N ARG A 334 -0.82 27.20 -13.87
CA ARG A 334 -0.79 28.63 -13.57
C ARG A 334 0.43 29.07 -12.77
N GLY A 335 0.90 28.20 -11.87
CA GLY A 335 2.06 28.46 -11.02
C GLY A 335 3.39 28.50 -11.75
N ILE A 336 3.46 27.98 -12.98
CA ILE A 336 4.71 27.83 -13.75
C ILE A 336 4.80 28.70 -15.00
N TYR A 337 3.71 29.28 -15.50
CA TYR A 337 3.74 30.09 -16.75
C TYR A 337 4.72 31.28 -16.74
N ASN A 338 5.07 31.78 -15.55
CA ASN A 338 6.02 32.88 -15.43
C ASN A 338 7.49 32.43 -15.58
N TYR A 339 7.78 31.13 -15.59
CA TYR A 339 9.10 30.57 -15.85
C TYR A 339 9.37 30.51 -17.35
N CYS A 340 9.40 31.68 -17.96
CA CYS A 340 9.58 31.86 -19.40
C CYS A 340 10.99 32.31 -19.79
N HIS A 341 11.90 32.43 -18.81
CA HIS A 341 13.27 32.86 -19.07
C HIS A 341 14.26 31.72 -18.85
N ALA A 342 15.33 31.70 -19.64
CA ALA A 342 16.38 30.69 -19.55
C ALA A 342 17.79 31.32 -19.50
N GLU A 343 18.75 30.63 -18.90
CA GLU A 343 20.17 31.01 -18.95
C GLU A 343 21.10 29.82 -18.72
N TYR A 344 22.33 29.89 -19.20
CA TYR A 344 23.38 28.91 -18.91
C TYR A 344 24.22 29.34 -17.71
N ARG A 345 24.49 28.40 -16.79
CA ARG A 345 25.40 28.61 -15.67
C ARG A 345 26.46 27.51 -15.55
N ASP A 346 27.69 27.89 -15.24
CA ASP A 346 28.76 26.93 -14.94
C ASP A 346 28.56 26.21 -13.59
N ALA A 347 29.48 25.31 -13.24
CA ALA A 347 29.40 24.53 -11.99
C ALA A 347 29.49 25.42 -10.73
N GLU A 348 30.14 26.58 -10.84
CA GLU A 348 30.25 27.61 -9.80
C GLU A 348 29.05 28.57 -9.76
N GLY A 349 28.06 28.37 -10.65
CA GLY A 349 26.84 29.16 -10.72
C GLY A 349 27.01 30.52 -11.40
N ARG A 350 28.07 30.74 -12.18
CA ARG A 350 28.31 31.98 -12.94
C ARG A 350 27.56 31.94 -14.26
N LEU A 351 27.02 33.09 -14.66
CA LEU A 351 26.31 33.24 -15.92
C LEU A 351 27.28 33.13 -17.10
N ILE A 352 26.95 32.25 -18.05
CA ILE A 352 27.66 32.11 -19.33
C ILE A 352 26.73 32.61 -20.43
N SER A 353 27.15 33.67 -21.13
CA SER A 353 26.36 34.30 -22.19
C SER A 353 26.63 33.75 -23.59
N ASP A 354 27.73 33.02 -23.79
CA ASP A 354 28.11 32.43 -25.09
C ASP A 354 27.84 30.92 -25.09
N GLU A 355 27.11 30.42 -26.08
CA GLU A 355 26.67 29.02 -26.13
C GLU A 355 27.82 28.05 -26.38
N ARG A 356 28.86 28.47 -27.12
CA ARG A 356 30.03 27.64 -27.38
C ARG A 356 30.87 27.51 -26.12
N GLU A 357 30.98 28.58 -25.35
CA GLU A 357 31.59 28.53 -24.03
C GLU A 357 30.78 27.65 -23.07
N ALA A 358 29.45 27.77 -23.08
CA ALA A 358 28.56 26.92 -22.28
C ALA A 358 28.79 25.43 -22.57
N ALA A 359 28.87 25.05 -23.85
CA ALA A 359 29.17 23.69 -24.26
C ALA A 359 30.58 23.23 -23.82
N ARG A 360 31.58 24.11 -23.91
CA ARG A 360 32.96 23.82 -23.50
C ARG A 360 33.09 23.55 -22.00
N VAL A 361 32.37 24.32 -21.17
CA VAL A 361 32.46 24.22 -19.70
C VAL A 361 31.43 23.27 -19.09
N GLY A 362 30.55 22.68 -19.91
CA GLY A 362 29.48 21.81 -19.43
C GLY A 362 28.43 22.57 -18.60
N ALA A 363 28.09 23.79 -19.01
CA ALA A 363 27.15 24.64 -18.29
C ALA A 363 25.74 24.01 -18.25
N LYS A 364 24.99 24.28 -17.17
CA LYS A 364 23.61 23.83 -17.01
C LYS A 364 22.65 24.90 -17.50
N LEU A 365 21.67 24.50 -18.31
CA LEU A 365 20.50 25.30 -18.68
C LEU A 365 19.55 25.43 -17.48
N LEU A 366 19.31 26.65 -17.02
CA LEU A 366 18.43 26.95 -15.89
C LEU A 366 17.26 27.83 -16.32
N ILE A 367 16.05 27.42 -15.93
CA ILE A 367 14.83 28.18 -16.17
C ILE A 367 14.49 29.03 -14.95
N TRP A 368 14.06 30.28 -15.16
CA TRP A 368 13.76 31.22 -14.10
C TRP A 368 12.57 32.13 -14.42
N GLN A 369 12.03 32.76 -13.36
CA GLN A 369 11.02 33.80 -13.46
C GLN A 369 11.45 35.08 -12.74
N SER A 370 10.94 36.21 -13.20
CA SER A 370 11.10 37.49 -12.51
C SER A 370 10.09 37.60 -11.36
N ALA A 371 10.56 37.57 -10.13
CA ALA A 371 9.77 37.60 -8.91
C ALA A 371 9.81 38.97 -8.20
N ASP A 372 8.80 39.22 -7.37
CA ASP A 372 8.74 40.41 -6.51
C ASP A 372 9.75 40.29 -5.35
N ALA A 373 10.56 41.35 -5.16
CA ALA A 373 11.64 41.44 -4.17
C ALA A 373 11.23 42.18 -2.88
N SER A 374 9.94 42.48 -2.71
CA SER A 374 9.40 43.18 -1.55
C SER A 374 9.27 42.27 -0.32
N ALA A 375 9.36 42.89 0.85
CA ALA A 375 9.10 42.25 2.12
C ALA A 375 7.59 42.17 2.40
N PRO A 376 7.10 41.12 3.10
CA PRO A 376 5.71 41.03 3.52
C PRO A 376 5.33 42.19 4.45
N ALA A 377 4.16 42.81 4.23
CA ALA A 377 3.72 43.99 4.98
C ALA A 377 3.43 43.72 6.47
N GLN A 378 3.04 42.50 6.84
CA GLN A 378 2.50 42.16 8.16
C GLN A 378 3.54 41.68 9.19
N LYS A 379 4.81 41.50 8.83
CA LYS A 379 5.84 40.86 9.69
C LYS A 379 7.16 41.64 9.77
N GLN A 380 7.10 42.96 9.88
CA GLN A 380 8.32 43.79 9.90
C GLN A 380 8.69 44.25 11.30
N ALA A 381 9.85 43.81 11.77
CA ALA A 381 10.45 44.29 13.01
C ALA A 381 10.87 45.76 12.87
N GLU A 382 10.95 46.48 13.99
CA GLU A 382 11.31 47.90 14.00
C GLU A 382 12.72 48.15 13.40
N SER A 383 13.63 47.19 13.58
CA SER A 383 14.96 47.15 12.98
C SER A 383 14.96 47.29 11.45
N THR A 384 13.90 46.86 10.75
CA THR A 384 13.87 46.93 9.27
C THR A 384 13.68 48.36 8.74
N LYS A 385 13.30 49.29 9.61
CA LYS A 385 12.99 50.69 9.29
C LYS A 385 14.08 51.67 9.76
N ASP A 386 14.98 51.25 10.64
CA ASP A 386 16.08 52.09 11.11
C ASP A 386 17.24 52.07 10.10
N PRO A 387 17.61 53.20 9.46
CA PRO A 387 18.73 53.27 8.53
C PRO A 387 20.11 52.92 9.13
N LYS A 388 20.24 52.93 10.47
CA LYS A 388 21.48 52.58 11.17
C LYS A 388 21.58 51.09 11.49
N ASP A 389 20.49 50.36 11.39
CA ASP A 389 20.46 48.93 11.65
C ASP A 389 20.97 48.16 10.41
N PRO A 390 21.87 47.18 10.55
CA PRO A 390 22.29 46.31 9.45
C PRO A 390 21.13 45.64 8.71
N ASN A 391 19.98 45.51 9.35
CA ASN A 391 18.76 44.92 8.81
C ASN A 391 17.86 45.92 8.07
N TYR A 392 18.30 47.16 7.81
CA TYR A 392 17.53 48.19 7.10
C TYR A 392 17.07 47.74 5.70
N ARG A 393 15.79 47.97 5.38
CA ARG A 393 15.15 47.44 4.16
C ARG A 393 14.66 48.49 3.16
N PHE A 394 14.88 49.79 3.39
CA PHE A 394 14.37 50.86 2.52
C PHE A 394 15.49 51.59 1.78
N TYR A 395 16.53 50.85 1.39
CA TYR A 395 17.67 51.36 0.63
C TYR A 395 17.37 51.48 -0.87
N GLN A 396 18.08 52.36 -1.57
CA GLN A 396 17.98 52.57 -3.02
C GLN A 396 19.26 52.07 -3.70
N PRO A 397 19.24 50.88 -4.33
CA PRO A 397 20.42 50.34 -5.00
C PRO A 397 20.72 51.13 -6.29
N ILE A 398 22.00 51.21 -6.68
CA ILE A 398 22.44 51.97 -7.86
C ILE A 398 22.34 51.10 -9.11
N HIS A 399 21.69 51.61 -10.16
CA HIS A 399 21.53 50.89 -11.42
C HIS A 399 22.89 50.73 -12.16
N PRO A 400 23.26 49.51 -12.62
CA PRO A 400 24.59 49.25 -13.18
C PRO A 400 24.84 49.95 -14.52
N LYS A 401 23.79 50.20 -15.33
CA LYS A 401 23.93 50.88 -16.63
C LYS A 401 23.86 52.40 -16.55
N THR A 402 23.02 52.95 -15.65
CA THR A 402 22.71 54.39 -15.63
C THR A 402 23.39 55.12 -14.47
N GLY A 403 23.92 54.40 -13.48
CA GLY A 403 24.62 54.95 -12.33
C GLY A 403 23.73 55.71 -11.34
N LYS A 404 22.40 55.63 -11.49
CA LYS A 404 21.42 56.35 -10.67
C LYS A 404 20.69 55.42 -9.69
N PRO A 405 20.16 55.94 -8.57
CA PRO A 405 19.43 55.15 -7.59
C PRO A 405 18.09 54.66 -8.15
N CYS A 406 17.85 53.36 -8.02
CA CYS A 406 16.56 52.74 -8.29
C CYS A 406 15.56 52.95 -7.14
N PRO A 407 14.26 53.00 -7.42
CA PRO A 407 13.23 52.99 -6.39
C PRO A 407 13.24 51.67 -5.61
N HIS A 408 12.80 51.72 -4.36
CA HIS A 408 12.61 50.55 -3.50
C HIS A 408 11.11 50.18 -3.39
N PRO A 409 10.77 48.93 -3.04
CA PRO A 409 9.39 48.53 -2.80
C PRO A 409 8.74 49.35 -1.68
N LYS A 410 7.41 49.56 -1.76
CA LYS A 410 6.65 50.29 -0.73
C LYS A 410 6.76 49.66 0.66
N THR A 411 6.86 48.33 0.74
CA THR A 411 7.03 47.58 1.98
C THR A 411 8.51 47.31 2.29
N GLY A 412 9.45 47.90 1.55
CA GLY A 412 10.88 47.60 1.71
C GLY A 412 11.30 46.26 1.08
N TRP A 413 12.60 46.01 1.04
CA TRP A 413 13.23 44.84 0.44
C TRP A 413 13.16 43.59 1.33
N ARG A 414 13.06 42.42 0.69
CA ARG A 414 13.12 41.10 1.36
C ARG A 414 14.46 40.80 2.02
N TRP A 415 15.51 41.52 1.68
CA TRP A 415 16.86 41.38 2.24
C TRP A 415 17.42 42.73 2.67
N PRO A 416 18.40 42.79 3.58
CA PRO A 416 19.18 44.01 3.79
C PRO A 416 20.05 44.33 2.58
N TYR A 417 20.58 45.56 2.51
CA TYR A 417 21.47 45.95 1.42
C TYR A 417 22.75 45.09 1.41
N ASP A 418 23.39 45.00 2.57
CA ASP A 418 24.57 44.20 2.82
C ASP A 418 24.47 43.51 4.18
N TRP A 419 25.20 42.42 4.39
CA TRP A 419 25.23 41.70 5.67
C TRP A 419 26.65 41.29 6.04
N PRO A 420 27.08 41.38 7.31
CA PRO A 420 28.49 41.19 7.68
C PRO A 420 29.06 39.79 7.43
N ASP A 421 28.20 38.78 7.32
CA ASP A 421 28.57 37.39 7.06
C ASP A 421 27.66 36.77 5.98
N ASP A 422 27.98 35.55 5.57
CA ASP A 422 27.18 34.79 4.60
C ASP A 422 25.96 34.08 5.22
N SER A 423 25.59 34.38 6.48
CA SER A 423 24.52 33.68 7.19
C SER A 423 23.12 33.97 6.63
N ARG A 424 22.97 34.98 5.78
CA ARG A 424 21.70 35.36 5.15
C ARG A 424 21.92 36.03 3.80
N ASP A 425 20.87 36.06 3.00
CA ASP A 425 20.88 36.79 1.74
C ASP A 425 20.92 38.31 1.98
N SER A 426 21.68 39.02 1.14
CA SER A 426 21.76 40.48 1.05
C SER A 426 21.65 40.92 -0.42
N PHE A 427 21.28 42.17 -0.67
CA PHE A 427 21.19 42.67 -2.05
C PHE A 427 22.53 42.56 -2.79
N VAL A 428 23.62 42.95 -2.15
CA VAL A 428 24.98 42.87 -2.72
C VAL A 428 25.35 41.44 -3.08
N LYS A 429 25.06 40.47 -2.20
CA LYS A 429 25.31 39.06 -2.45
C LYS A 429 24.52 38.55 -3.66
N LEU A 430 23.22 38.81 -3.68
CA LEU A 430 22.34 38.36 -4.76
C LEU A 430 22.68 39.02 -6.10
N ASP A 431 23.09 40.28 -6.10
CA ASP A 431 23.54 40.97 -7.32
C ASP A 431 24.84 40.36 -7.86
N LYS A 432 25.80 40.08 -6.97
CA LYS A 432 27.04 39.38 -7.32
C LYS A 432 26.80 37.97 -7.88
N GLU A 433 25.80 37.27 -7.38
CA GLU A 433 25.35 35.96 -7.88
C GLU A 433 24.49 36.06 -9.17
N GLY A 434 24.24 37.26 -9.70
CA GLY A 434 23.42 37.46 -10.89
C GLY A 434 21.95 37.09 -10.68
N ARG A 435 21.46 37.20 -9.45
CA ARG A 435 20.07 36.94 -9.05
C ARG A 435 19.20 38.20 -9.04
N ILE A 436 19.76 39.38 -9.27
CA ILE A 436 19.02 40.63 -9.42
C ILE A 436 18.73 40.88 -10.90
N VAL A 437 17.47 41.15 -11.21
CA VAL A 437 17.00 41.53 -12.55
C VAL A 437 16.81 43.05 -12.56
N TRP A 438 17.75 43.72 -13.20
CA TRP A 438 17.72 45.17 -13.39
C TRP A 438 16.74 45.55 -14.50
N GLY A 439 16.14 46.74 -14.39
CA GLY A 439 15.31 47.31 -15.45
C GLY A 439 16.14 47.75 -16.65
N ASP A 440 15.47 48.27 -17.67
CA ASP A 440 16.16 48.94 -18.79
C ASP A 440 16.84 50.25 -18.31
N ASP A 441 16.25 50.88 -17.28
CA ASP A 441 16.69 52.12 -16.65
C ASP A 441 16.45 52.12 -15.12
N GLU A 442 16.84 53.21 -14.45
CA GLU A 442 16.69 53.39 -12.99
C GLU A 442 15.24 53.55 -12.52
N THR A 443 14.26 53.72 -13.42
CA THR A 443 12.88 54.04 -13.02
C THR A 443 12.11 52.84 -12.51
N LYS A 444 12.57 51.62 -12.86
CA LYS A 444 11.97 50.35 -12.45
C LYS A 444 12.60 49.86 -11.15
N ILE A 445 11.78 49.26 -10.29
CA ILE A 445 12.27 48.57 -9.09
C ILE A 445 12.95 47.26 -9.53
N PRO A 446 14.22 47.00 -9.15
CA PRO A 446 14.89 45.74 -9.43
C PRO A 446 14.10 44.53 -8.90
N ARG A 447 14.09 43.45 -9.67
CA ARG A 447 13.35 42.22 -9.36
C ARG A 447 14.30 41.09 -9.01
N TYR A 448 13.73 40.00 -8.49
CA TYR A 448 14.50 38.82 -8.09
C TYR A 448 14.36 37.70 -9.12
N LYS A 449 15.47 37.07 -9.47
CA LYS A 449 15.49 35.86 -10.29
C LYS A 449 15.22 34.65 -9.40
N ARG A 450 14.07 34.00 -9.62
CA ARG A 450 13.71 32.76 -8.92
C ARG A 450 13.84 31.60 -9.90
N PHE A 451 14.72 30.67 -9.64
CA PHE A 451 14.90 29.50 -10.52
C PHE A 451 13.86 28.44 -10.27
N LEU A 452 13.52 27.68 -11.31
CA LEU A 452 12.51 26.64 -11.25
C LEU A 452 12.95 25.46 -10.37
N HIS A 453 14.19 25.00 -10.52
CA HIS A 453 14.78 23.90 -9.73
C HIS A 453 14.89 24.20 -8.23
N GLU A 454 14.81 25.46 -7.81
CA GLU A 454 14.79 25.82 -6.38
C GLU A 454 13.42 25.63 -5.75
N VAL A 455 12.39 25.42 -6.57
CA VAL A 455 10.98 25.40 -6.15
C VAL A 455 10.19 24.36 -6.91
N GLU A 456 10.73 23.17 -6.91
CA GLU A 456 10.21 21.98 -7.60
C GLU A 456 8.84 21.57 -7.05
N THR A 457 8.61 21.79 -5.75
CA THR A 457 7.42 21.31 -5.05
C THR A 457 6.59 22.42 -4.39
N ASN A 458 5.31 22.13 -4.20
CA ASN A 458 4.38 22.87 -3.36
C ASN A 458 4.00 22.03 -2.13
N VAL A 459 3.63 22.70 -1.04
CA VAL A 459 2.94 22.02 0.06
C VAL A 459 1.53 21.64 -0.39
N ALA A 460 1.13 20.40 -0.12
CA ALA A 460 -0.20 19.88 -0.41
C ALA A 460 -1.28 20.73 0.28
N LYS A 461 -2.43 20.88 -0.38
CA LYS A 461 -3.56 21.69 0.10
C LYS A 461 -4.64 20.81 0.70
N SER A 462 -5.37 21.34 1.68
CA SER A 462 -6.54 20.67 2.27
C SER A 462 -7.74 20.56 1.32
N PHE A 463 -7.73 21.27 0.20
CA PHE A 463 -8.77 21.19 -0.82
C PHE A 463 -8.14 20.96 -2.18
N PHE A 464 -8.60 19.93 -2.88
CA PHE A 464 -8.09 19.59 -4.21
C PHE A 464 -9.19 19.00 -5.10
N PHE A 465 -8.96 19.14 -6.41
CA PHE A 465 -9.77 18.54 -7.45
C PHE A 465 -9.05 17.32 -8.01
N ASP A 466 -9.79 16.24 -8.20
CA ASP A 466 -9.37 15.11 -9.02
C ASP A 466 -10.62 14.55 -9.68
N TYR A 467 -10.66 14.65 -11.01
CA TYR A 467 -11.81 14.25 -11.83
C TYR A 467 -11.55 12.95 -12.58
N THR A 468 -10.49 12.22 -12.18
CA THR A 468 -10.14 10.94 -12.77
C THR A 468 -11.25 9.94 -12.49
N ASP A 469 -11.64 9.24 -13.55
CA ASP A 469 -12.76 8.30 -13.54
C ASP A 469 -12.23 6.88 -13.28
N GLY A 470 -12.34 6.42 -12.03
CA GLY A 470 -11.90 5.09 -11.63
C GLY A 470 -12.65 3.97 -12.35
N GLU A 471 -13.91 4.19 -12.72
CA GLU A 471 -14.70 3.19 -13.47
C GLU A 471 -14.17 3.04 -14.89
N LYS A 472 -13.82 4.14 -15.56
CA LYS A 472 -13.15 4.07 -16.87
C LYS A 472 -11.78 3.39 -16.80
N GLN A 473 -10.99 3.66 -15.76
CA GLN A 473 -9.71 2.99 -15.56
C GLN A 473 -9.89 1.47 -15.41
N LEU A 474 -10.90 1.05 -14.64
CA LEU A 474 -11.21 -0.37 -14.47
C LEU A 474 -11.76 -0.98 -15.76
N ALA A 475 -12.69 -0.31 -16.44
CA ALA A 475 -13.26 -0.76 -17.70
C ALA A 475 -12.20 -0.91 -18.80
N ALA A 476 -11.16 -0.07 -18.82
CA ALA A 476 -10.04 -0.24 -19.75
C ALA A 476 -9.29 -1.56 -19.54
N LEU A 477 -9.16 -2.01 -18.28
CA LEU A 477 -8.47 -3.25 -17.93
C LEU A 477 -9.29 -4.49 -18.26
N PHE A 478 -10.61 -4.44 -18.13
CA PHE A 478 -11.48 -5.62 -18.23
C PHE A 478 -12.42 -5.62 -19.45
N GLY A 479 -12.53 -4.50 -20.16
CA GLY A 479 -13.40 -4.35 -21.34
C GLY A 479 -14.88 -4.08 -21.04
N GLU A 480 -15.29 -4.08 -19.77
CA GLU A 480 -16.68 -3.88 -19.37
C GLU A 480 -16.80 -2.83 -18.24
N THR A 481 -17.90 -2.09 -18.24
CA THR A 481 -18.26 -1.13 -17.18
C THR A 481 -19.08 -1.80 -16.08
N GLY A 482 -19.09 -1.24 -14.86
CA GLY A 482 -19.91 -1.76 -13.77
C GLY A 482 -19.43 -3.07 -13.11
N ILE A 483 -18.21 -3.53 -13.39
CA ILE A 483 -17.62 -4.75 -12.79
C ILE A 483 -17.42 -4.61 -11.27
N PHE A 484 -17.10 -3.39 -10.82
CA PHE A 484 -16.98 -3.06 -9.42
C PHE A 484 -17.68 -1.72 -9.17
N PRO A 485 -18.49 -1.59 -8.12
CA PRO A 485 -19.19 -0.34 -7.85
C PRO A 485 -18.22 0.70 -7.31
N THR A 486 -18.20 1.88 -7.95
CA THR A 486 -17.48 3.08 -7.47
C THR A 486 -15.99 2.87 -7.12
N PRO A 487 -15.17 2.27 -8.01
CA PRO A 487 -13.74 2.12 -7.73
C PRO A 487 -13.06 3.48 -7.60
N LYS A 488 -12.23 3.65 -6.58
CA LYS A 488 -11.42 4.87 -6.44
C LYS A 488 -10.39 4.98 -7.59
N PRO A 489 -10.13 6.18 -8.12
CA PRO A 489 -9.12 6.39 -9.14
C PRO A 489 -7.70 6.20 -8.57
N THR A 490 -6.79 5.68 -9.38
CA THR A 490 -5.40 5.41 -8.95
C THR A 490 -4.65 6.68 -8.57
N THR A 491 -4.97 7.81 -9.21
CA THR A 491 -4.31 9.10 -9.05
C THR A 491 -4.33 9.61 -7.61
N ILE A 492 -5.38 9.33 -6.84
CA ILE A 492 -5.49 9.76 -5.44
C ILE A 492 -4.55 8.96 -4.55
N ALA A 493 -4.55 7.63 -4.66
CA ALA A 493 -3.63 6.78 -3.92
C ALA A 493 -2.17 7.07 -4.31
N GLN A 494 -1.89 7.31 -5.61
CA GLN A 494 -0.57 7.73 -6.10
C GLN A 494 -0.15 9.08 -5.48
N ARG A 495 -1.06 10.06 -5.45
CA ARG A 495 -0.81 11.37 -4.86
C ARG A 495 -0.39 11.26 -3.39
N PHE A 496 -1.12 10.49 -2.59
CA PHE A 496 -0.78 10.34 -1.17
C PHE A 496 0.50 9.53 -0.97
N ALA A 497 0.70 8.45 -1.72
CA ALA A 497 1.97 7.72 -1.70
C ALA A 497 3.15 8.62 -2.07
N HIS A 498 3.03 9.48 -3.08
CA HIS A 498 4.07 10.47 -3.42
C HIS A 498 4.31 11.47 -2.27
N GLN A 499 3.25 11.92 -1.60
CA GLN A 499 3.37 12.88 -0.50
C GLN A 499 4.06 12.31 0.75
N VAL A 500 3.90 11.01 1.04
CA VAL A 500 4.34 10.44 2.32
C VAL A 500 5.35 9.31 2.23
N CYS A 501 5.36 8.52 1.15
CA CYS A 501 6.21 7.34 1.02
C CYS A 501 7.54 7.66 0.33
N GLY A 502 8.64 7.24 0.95
CA GLY A 502 9.95 7.12 0.31
C GLY A 502 9.97 5.98 -0.71
N SER A 503 11.12 5.75 -1.35
CA SER A 503 11.23 4.81 -2.48
C SER A 503 11.14 3.33 -2.08
N THR A 504 11.26 2.95 -0.82
CA THR A 504 11.21 1.54 -0.37
C THR A 504 10.16 1.28 0.70
N ASP A 505 9.28 2.27 0.92
CA ASP A 505 8.30 2.24 1.99
C ASP A 505 7.11 1.32 1.66
N ILE A 506 6.38 0.92 2.71
CA ILE A 506 5.22 0.02 2.59
C ILE A 506 3.92 0.81 2.71
N MET A 507 3.00 0.57 1.78
CA MET A 507 1.62 1.06 1.81
C MET A 507 0.65 -0.08 2.15
N LEU A 508 -0.20 0.12 3.16
CA LEU A 508 -1.19 -0.86 3.62
C LEU A 508 -2.60 -0.36 3.32
N ASP A 509 -3.39 -1.21 2.70
CA ASP A 509 -4.81 -1.00 2.47
C ASP A 509 -5.58 -2.28 2.84
N TYR A 510 -6.26 -2.24 3.98
CA TYR A 510 -7.04 -3.38 4.47
C TYR A 510 -8.54 -3.25 4.16
N PHE A 511 -8.90 -2.33 3.26
CA PHE A 511 -10.19 -2.22 2.58
C PHE A 511 -9.93 -2.11 1.08
N ALA A 512 -9.20 -3.08 0.53
CA ALA A 512 -8.56 -2.94 -0.77
C ALA A 512 -9.55 -2.82 -1.94
N GLY A 513 -10.77 -3.34 -1.80
CA GLY A 513 -11.82 -3.22 -2.81
C GLY A 513 -11.34 -3.75 -4.17
N SER A 514 -11.38 -2.89 -5.19
CA SER A 514 -10.90 -3.25 -6.53
C SER A 514 -9.38 -3.35 -6.69
N GLY A 515 -8.57 -3.08 -5.65
CA GLY A 515 -7.10 -3.12 -5.73
C GLY A 515 -6.44 -1.83 -6.23
N THR A 516 -7.11 -0.68 -6.07
CA THR A 516 -6.61 0.64 -6.53
C THR A 516 -5.24 0.99 -5.94
N THR A 517 -5.03 0.69 -4.65
CA THR A 517 -3.78 1.02 -3.94
C THR A 517 -2.57 0.27 -4.49
N GLY A 518 -2.70 -1.03 -4.75
CA GLY A 518 -1.61 -1.82 -5.36
C GLY A 518 -1.29 -1.35 -6.77
N HIS A 519 -2.31 -1.06 -7.59
CA HIS A 519 -2.12 -0.48 -8.93
C HIS A 519 -1.37 0.86 -8.83
N ALA A 520 -1.78 1.76 -7.93
CA ALA A 520 -1.10 3.04 -7.71
C ALA A 520 0.39 2.90 -7.37
N VAL A 521 0.73 1.97 -6.46
CA VAL A 521 2.12 1.71 -6.08
C VAL A 521 2.95 1.17 -7.26
N ILE A 522 2.39 0.28 -8.08
CA ILE A 522 3.07 -0.24 -9.28
C ILE A 522 3.36 0.88 -10.27
N ASN A 523 2.39 1.75 -10.52
CA ASN A 523 2.57 2.88 -11.44
C ASN A 523 3.64 3.85 -10.93
N LEU A 524 3.61 4.22 -9.64
CA LEU A 524 4.65 5.08 -9.06
C LEU A 524 6.05 4.48 -9.20
N ASN A 525 6.22 3.20 -8.87
CA ASN A 525 7.52 2.54 -8.99
C ASN A 525 8.03 2.52 -10.44
N ARG A 526 7.14 2.41 -11.44
CA ARG A 526 7.53 2.54 -12.86
C ARG A 526 7.95 3.96 -13.21
N GLU A 527 7.17 4.94 -12.77
CA GLU A 527 7.37 6.37 -13.04
C GLU A 527 8.68 6.88 -12.42
N ASP A 528 8.95 6.59 -11.15
CA ASP A 528 10.06 7.20 -10.39
C ASP A 528 11.22 6.24 -10.06
N GLY A 529 11.14 4.97 -10.46
CA GLY A 529 12.18 3.98 -10.18
C GLY A 529 12.20 3.48 -8.74
N GLY A 530 11.17 3.78 -7.95
CA GLY A 530 10.98 3.26 -6.60
C GLY A 530 10.79 1.74 -6.55
N ARG A 531 10.86 1.21 -5.33
CA ARG A 531 10.61 -0.17 -4.91
C ARG A 531 9.67 -0.18 -3.70
N ARG A 532 8.65 0.67 -3.72
CA ARG A 532 7.61 0.70 -2.70
C ARG A 532 6.85 -0.61 -2.69
N LYS A 533 6.46 -1.08 -1.52
CA LYS A 533 5.72 -2.32 -1.34
C LYS A 533 4.27 -2.03 -1.00
N PHE A 534 3.39 -2.98 -1.28
CA PHE A 534 1.97 -2.87 -0.90
C PHE A 534 1.45 -4.11 -0.19
N ILE A 535 0.53 -3.89 0.76
CA ILE A 535 -0.23 -4.95 1.43
C ILE A 535 -1.71 -4.64 1.23
N LEU A 536 -2.43 -5.55 0.58
CA LEU A 536 -3.87 -5.43 0.32
C LEU A 536 -4.62 -6.53 1.06
N VAL A 537 -5.70 -6.17 1.75
CA VAL A 537 -6.60 -7.14 2.36
C VAL A 537 -8.03 -6.92 1.86
N GLU A 538 -8.66 -8.00 1.44
CA GLU A 538 -10.05 -8.01 0.99
C GLU A 538 -10.66 -9.39 1.24
N MET A 539 -11.92 -9.43 1.68
CA MET A 539 -12.62 -10.65 2.10
C MET A 539 -13.63 -11.16 1.07
N ALA A 540 -14.13 -10.28 0.19
CA ALA A 540 -15.22 -10.60 -0.72
C ALA A 540 -14.73 -11.33 -1.97
N GLU A 541 -15.66 -12.01 -2.65
CA GLU A 541 -15.36 -12.85 -3.83
C GLU A 541 -14.72 -12.09 -5.00
N TYR A 542 -14.94 -10.78 -5.09
CA TYR A 542 -14.29 -9.93 -6.08
C TYR A 542 -12.77 -9.81 -5.89
N PHE A 543 -12.22 -10.37 -4.80
CA PHE A 543 -10.79 -10.62 -4.69
C PHE A 543 -10.26 -11.38 -5.90
N ASP A 544 -10.94 -12.46 -6.30
CA ASP A 544 -10.50 -13.35 -7.38
C ASP A 544 -10.91 -12.88 -8.77
N THR A 545 -12.02 -12.14 -8.87
CA THR A 545 -12.55 -11.71 -10.17
C THR A 545 -12.12 -10.30 -10.57
N VAL A 546 -11.72 -9.45 -9.60
CA VAL A 546 -11.36 -8.05 -9.85
C VAL A 546 -9.99 -7.69 -9.30
N LEU A 547 -9.76 -7.81 -7.99
CA LEU A 547 -8.54 -7.32 -7.35
C LEU A 547 -7.29 -8.05 -7.88
N LEU A 548 -7.28 -9.38 -7.79
CA LEU A 548 -6.15 -10.20 -8.22
C LEU A 548 -5.88 -10.06 -9.73
N PRO A 549 -6.89 -10.19 -10.63
CA PRO A 549 -6.71 -9.93 -12.05
C PRO A 549 -6.22 -8.52 -12.36
N ARG A 550 -6.70 -7.48 -11.65
CA ARG A 550 -6.23 -6.11 -11.81
C ARG A 550 -4.73 -6.01 -11.52
N ILE A 551 -4.26 -6.58 -10.41
CA ILE A 551 -2.83 -6.56 -10.06
C ILE A 551 -2.01 -7.30 -11.11
N ALA A 552 -2.44 -8.49 -11.53
CA ALA A 552 -1.76 -9.27 -12.56
C ALA A 552 -1.67 -8.54 -13.91
N LYS A 553 -2.78 -7.95 -14.38
CA LYS A 553 -2.85 -7.15 -15.61
C LYS A 553 -1.91 -5.94 -15.55
N VAL A 554 -1.94 -5.22 -14.44
CA VAL A 554 -1.09 -4.05 -14.26
C VAL A 554 0.37 -4.46 -14.16
N MET A 555 0.72 -5.62 -13.56
CA MET A 555 2.09 -6.16 -13.60
C MET A 555 2.56 -6.45 -15.03
N PHE A 556 1.70 -7.03 -15.86
CA PHE A 556 2.02 -7.38 -17.24
C PHE A 556 2.28 -6.15 -18.13
N ALA A 557 1.35 -5.20 -18.16
CA ALA A 557 1.43 -4.05 -19.06
C ALA A 557 1.00 -2.74 -18.38
N PRO A 558 1.63 -1.59 -18.73
CA PRO A 558 1.34 -0.29 -18.12
C PRO A 558 0.04 0.35 -18.62
N GLU A 559 -0.39 0.02 -19.85
CA GLU A 559 -1.55 0.64 -20.48
C GLU A 559 -2.48 -0.40 -21.09
N TRP A 560 -3.77 -0.25 -20.84
CA TRP A 560 -4.81 -1.17 -21.29
C TRP A 560 -5.96 -0.43 -21.96
N LYS A 561 -6.68 -1.13 -22.84
CA LYS A 561 -7.94 -0.69 -23.43
C LYS A 561 -8.73 -1.90 -23.88
N ASP A 562 -10.03 -1.91 -23.58
CA ASP A 562 -10.97 -2.94 -24.02
C ASP A 562 -10.47 -4.37 -23.71
N ASN A 563 -9.98 -4.59 -22.48
CA ASN A 563 -9.38 -5.84 -22.00
C ASN A 563 -8.05 -6.24 -22.66
N LYS A 564 -7.39 -5.35 -23.42
CA LYS A 564 -6.14 -5.65 -24.13
C LYS A 564 -5.01 -4.69 -23.78
N PRO A 565 -3.75 -5.16 -23.74
CA PRO A 565 -2.60 -4.28 -23.57
C PRO A 565 -2.45 -3.35 -24.78
N LYS A 566 -2.25 -2.05 -24.54
CA LYS A 566 -1.97 -1.07 -25.61
C LYS A 566 -0.52 -1.10 -26.07
N ARG A 567 0.39 -1.39 -25.14
CA ARG A 567 1.83 -1.52 -25.37
C ARG A 567 2.46 -2.41 -24.30
N LEU A 568 3.59 -3.02 -24.64
CA LEU A 568 4.45 -3.68 -23.67
C LEU A 568 5.26 -2.66 -22.86
N PRO A 569 5.71 -3.03 -21.64
CA PRO A 569 6.63 -2.21 -20.88
C PRO A 569 7.99 -2.10 -21.59
N THR A 570 8.64 -0.95 -21.44
CA THR A 570 10.06 -0.79 -21.79
C THR A 570 10.93 -1.66 -20.87
N SER A 571 12.20 -1.88 -21.22
CA SER A 571 13.12 -2.66 -20.38
C SER A 571 13.26 -2.09 -18.96
N GLU A 572 13.26 -0.76 -18.81
CA GLU A 572 13.29 -0.11 -17.49
C GLU A 572 11.98 -0.33 -16.72
N GLU A 573 10.82 -0.19 -17.36
CA GLU A 573 9.52 -0.45 -16.71
C GLU A 573 9.34 -1.92 -16.31
N ALA A 574 9.89 -2.85 -17.11
CA ALA A 574 9.88 -4.28 -16.82
C ALA A 574 10.74 -4.60 -15.58
N GLU A 575 11.91 -3.97 -15.45
CA GLU A 575 12.74 -4.10 -14.25
C GLU A 575 12.05 -3.53 -13.00
N ARG A 576 11.30 -2.43 -13.15
CA ARG A 576 10.60 -1.72 -12.06
C ARG A 576 9.27 -2.35 -11.63
N THR A 577 8.74 -3.29 -12.42
CA THR A 577 7.55 -4.07 -12.07
C THR A 577 7.80 -4.94 -10.81
N PRO A 578 6.78 -5.26 -10.00
CA PRO A 578 6.93 -6.13 -8.83
C PRO A 578 7.63 -7.44 -9.16
N ARG A 579 8.64 -7.81 -8.37
CA ARG A 579 9.41 -9.05 -8.55
C ARG A 579 8.65 -10.29 -8.12
N LEU A 580 7.92 -10.17 -7.02
CA LEU A 580 7.02 -11.19 -6.46
C LEU A 580 5.81 -10.51 -5.84
N VAL A 581 4.62 -11.03 -6.12
CA VAL A 581 3.40 -10.72 -5.35
C VAL A 581 2.93 -12.00 -4.69
N LYS A 582 2.94 -12.04 -3.36
CA LYS A 582 2.45 -13.17 -2.56
C LYS A 582 0.96 -13.03 -2.33
N ILE A 583 0.24 -14.13 -2.41
CA ILE A 583 -1.20 -14.24 -2.19
C ILE A 583 -1.43 -15.20 -1.04
N LEU A 584 -2.19 -14.79 -0.03
CA LEU A 584 -2.58 -15.62 1.10
C LEU A 584 -4.09 -15.75 1.12
N ARG A 585 -4.58 -16.96 1.40
CA ARG A 585 -5.96 -17.15 1.86
C ARG A 585 -5.95 -17.60 3.30
N ILE A 586 -6.75 -16.97 4.13
CA ILE A 586 -6.83 -17.28 5.56
C ILE A 586 -8.17 -17.91 5.94
N GLU A 587 -8.15 -18.74 6.98
CA GLU A 587 -9.32 -19.36 7.60
C GLU A 587 -10.37 -18.31 8.00
N SER A 588 -11.65 -18.53 7.65
CA SER A 588 -12.74 -17.64 8.04
C SER A 588 -13.15 -17.84 9.52
N TYR A 589 -14.06 -17.00 10.01
CA TYR A 589 -14.63 -17.19 11.35
C TYR A 589 -15.53 -18.45 11.39
N GLU A 590 -16.30 -18.63 10.32
CA GLU A 590 -17.24 -19.73 10.10
C GLU A 590 -16.50 -21.07 10.02
N ASP A 591 -15.37 -21.13 9.31
CA ASP A 591 -14.52 -22.32 9.24
C ASP A 591 -13.97 -22.68 10.62
N ALA A 592 -13.48 -21.68 11.36
CA ALA A 592 -12.92 -21.90 12.69
C ALA A 592 -14.01 -22.42 13.66
N LEU A 593 -15.22 -21.87 13.59
CA LEU A 593 -16.36 -22.33 14.38
C LEU A 593 -16.73 -23.77 14.03
N HIS A 594 -16.86 -24.09 12.74
CA HIS A 594 -17.21 -25.41 12.25
C HIS A 594 -16.22 -26.49 12.71
N ASN A 595 -14.91 -26.24 12.52
CA ASN A 595 -13.88 -27.19 12.94
C ASN A 595 -13.83 -27.37 14.47
N LEU A 596 -14.12 -26.32 15.23
CA LEU A 596 -14.18 -26.39 16.69
C LEU A 596 -15.32 -27.30 17.16
N VAL A 597 -16.51 -27.14 16.56
CA VAL A 597 -17.70 -27.95 16.87
C VAL A 597 -17.47 -29.39 16.46
N ALA A 598 -17.00 -29.62 15.23
CA ALA A 598 -16.70 -30.94 14.73
C ALA A 598 -15.69 -31.68 15.62
N ALA A 599 -14.72 -30.97 16.20
CA ALA A 599 -13.78 -31.54 17.17
C ALA A 599 -14.47 -31.93 18.50
N ALA A 600 -15.33 -31.07 19.04
CA ALA A 600 -16.10 -31.36 20.26
C ALA A 600 -17.06 -32.55 20.07
N GLU A 601 -17.75 -32.62 18.93
CA GLU A 601 -18.64 -33.75 18.58
C GLU A 601 -17.87 -35.06 18.40
N ARG A 602 -16.72 -35.03 17.71
CA ARG A 602 -15.82 -36.20 17.58
C ARG A 602 -15.37 -36.72 18.94
N MET A 603 -15.21 -35.85 19.93
CA MET A 603 -14.91 -36.22 21.32
C MET A 603 -16.12 -36.81 22.06
N ALA A 604 -17.35 -36.46 21.67
CA ALA A 604 -18.60 -36.86 22.33
C ALA A 604 -19.12 -38.26 21.92
N ARG A 605 -18.85 -38.74 20.69
CA ARG A 605 -18.84 -40.14 20.13
C ARG A 605 -19.49 -40.24 18.74
N ASP A 606 -19.03 -41.27 18.00
CA ASP A 606 -19.45 -41.82 16.69
C ASP A 606 -20.76 -41.28 16.10
N GLU A 607 -20.66 -40.53 14.98
CA GLU A 607 -21.68 -40.53 13.93
C GLU A 607 -21.11 -40.01 12.59
N THR A 608 -21.56 -40.65 11.51
CA THR A 608 -21.00 -40.57 10.16
C THR A 608 -21.44 -39.31 9.42
N ALA A 609 -20.57 -38.82 8.52
CA ALA A 609 -20.72 -37.57 7.74
C ALA A 609 -22.06 -37.36 7.00
N ARG A 610 -22.91 -38.38 6.85
CA ARG A 610 -24.23 -38.32 6.18
C ARG A 610 -25.27 -37.51 6.95
N GLU A 611 -25.31 -37.61 8.28
CA GLU A 611 -26.27 -36.85 9.10
C GLU A 611 -25.92 -35.36 9.16
N ARG A 612 -24.63 -35.03 8.97
CA ARG A 612 -24.15 -33.64 8.89
C ARG A 612 -24.63 -32.92 7.62
N GLU A 613 -24.76 -33.65 6.52
CA GLU A 613 -25.23 -33.13 5.24
C GLU A 613 -26.76 -32.86 5.24
N GLU A 614 -27.54 -33.69 5.93
CA GLU A 614 -28.99 -33.50 6.09
C GLU A 614 -29.32 -32.34 7.04
N ALA A 615 -28.56 -32.19 8.14
CA ALA A 615 -28.71 -31.04 9.05
C ALA A 615 -28.50 -29.70 8.31
N TYR A 616 -27.52 -29.62 7.40
CA TYR A 616 -27.27 -28.43 6.59
C TYR A 616 -28.44 -28.08 5.66
N ARG A 617 -29.04 -29.07 4.98
CA ARG A 617 -30.17 -28.84 4.06
C ARG A 617 -31.44 -28.36 4.75
N GLU A 618 -31.71 -28.80 5.98
CA GLU A 618 -32.85 -28.29 6.76
C GLU A 618 -32.59 -26.89 7.35
N LEU A 619 -31.33 -26.48 7.51
CA LEU A 619 -30.90 -25.27 8.23
C LEU A 619 -30.52 -24.09 7.33
N ALA A 620 -30.93 -24.09 6.06
CA ALA A 620 -30.69 -23.01 5.08
C ALA A 620 -31.33 -21.63 5.41
N SER A 621 -31.63 -21.36 6.69
CA SER A 621 -31.85 -20.02 7.24
C SER A 621 -30.70 -19.71 8.22
N GLU A 622 -29.95 -18.63 7.96
CA GLU A 622 -28.74 -18.25 8.71
C GLU A 622 -28.95 -18.18 10.24
N GLU A 623 -30.14 -17.80 10.70
CA GLU A 623 -30.41 -17.54 12.11
C GLU A 623 -30.58 -18.81 12.94
N ALA A 624 -31.24 -19.84 12.40
CA ALA A 624 -31.48 -21.10 13.13
C ALA A 624 -30.19 -21.94 13.27
N TYR A 625 -29.34 -21.91 12.25
CA TYR A 625 -28.03 -22.57 12.25
C TYR A 625 -27.13 -21.97 13.35
N ARG A 626 -26.96 -20.64 13.38
CA ARG A 626 -26.16 -19.97 14.42
C ARG A 626 -26.68 -20.26 15.83
N LEU A 627 -28.00 -20.23 16.04
CA LEU A 627 -28.63 -20.47 17.35
C LEU A 627 -28.42 -21.89 17.91
N ARG A 628 -28.42 -22.93 17.06
CA ARG A 628 -28.17 -24.32 17.53
C ARG A 628 -26.71 -24.51 17.94
N TYR A 629 -25.77 -23.99 17.14
CA TYR A 629 -24.32 -24.03 17.44
C TYR A 629 -23.97 -23.28 18.73
N TRP A 630 -24.72 -22.23 19.08
CA TRP A 630 -24.52 -21.45 20.31
C TRP A 630 -24.95 -22.15 21.60
N VAL A 631 -25.76 -23.22 21.52
CA VAL A 631 -26.34 -23.88 22.71
C VAL A 631 -25.58 -25.15 23.11
N GLU A 632 -24.86 -25.79 22.18
CA GLU A 632 -24.30 -27.15 22.36
C GLU A 632 -22.81 -27.23 22.75
N LEU A 633 -22.09 -26.10 22.93
CA LEU A 633 -20.67 -26.09 23.27
C LEU A 633 -20.38 -25.66 24.72
N PRO A 634 -20.12 -26.58 25.66
CA PRO A 634 -19.54 -26.25 26.95
C PRO A 634 -18.12 -25.67 26.77
N LEU A 635 -17.87 -24.46 27.28
CA LEU A 635 -16.59 -23.72 27.33
C LEU A 635 -15.32 -24.57 27.50
N ARG A 636 -15.36 -25.65 28.29
CA ARG A 636 -14.19 -26.49 28.59
C ARG A 636 -13.71 -27.32 27.40
N GLU A 637 -14.62 -27.74 26.52
CA GLU A 637 -14.30 -28.55 25.34
C GLU A 637 -13.77 -27.67 24.20
N ALA A 638 -14.33 -26.47 24.04
CA ALA A 638 -13.83 -25.44 23.12
C ALA A 638 -12.37 -25.05 23.41
N GLU A 639 -12.02 -24.74 24.66
CA GLU A 639 -10.63 -24.44 25.04
C GLU A 639 -9.67 -25.62 24.78
N THR A 640 -10.15 -26.85 24.93
CA THR A 640 -9.32 -28.05 24.75
C THR A 640 -9.10 -28.36 23.26
N CYS A 641 -10.12 -28.17 22.43
CA CYS A 641 -10.05 -28.34 20.98
C CYS A 641 -9.22 -27.24 20.32
N LEU A 642 -9.30 -25.99 20.80
CA LEU A 642 -8.41 -24.89 20.39
C LEU A 642 -6.92 -25.16 20.71
N ARG A 643 -6.64 -25.99 21.72
CA ARG A 643 -5.28 -26.38 22.15
C ARG A 643 -4.76 -27.66 21.48
N ALA A 644 -5.62 -28.42 20.79
CA ALA A 644 -5.31 -29.69 20.15
C ALA A 644 -4.72 -29.52 18.74
N LEU A 645 -3.81 -28.57 18.55
CA LEU A 645 -3.02 -28.47 17.33
C LEU A 645 -2.03 -29.64 17.28
N ASP A 646 -2.19 -30.50 16.27
CA ASP A 646 -1.33 -31.64 15.99
C ASP A 646 -0.30 -31.25 14.91
N LEU A 647 0.97 -31.22 15.30
CA LEU A 647 2.10 -30.85 14.44
C LEU A 647 2.92 -32.07 13.99
N ARG A 648 2.40 -33.29 14.16
CA ARG A 648 3.08 -34.53 13.73
C ARG A 648 3.20 -34.64 12.22
N HIS A 649 2.16 -34.26 11.48
CA HIS A 649 2.13 -34.30 10.02
C HIS A 649 1.86 -32.91 9.45
N PRO A 650 2.82 -31.96 9.60
CA PRO A 650 2.57 -30.56 9.32
C PRO A 650 2.23 -30.29 7.85
N PHE A 651 2.70 -31.13 6.92
CA PHE A 651 2.47 -30.98 5.49
C PHE A 651 1.12 -31.53 5.00
N ASN A 652 0.48 -32.38 5.82
CA ASN A 652 -0.78 -33.06 5.54
C ASN A 652 -1.94 -32.55 6.43
N TYR A 653 -1.69 -31.51 7.23
CA TYR A 653 -2.71 -30.92 8.09
C TYR A 653 -3.83 -30.32 7.24
N THR A 654 -5.08 -30.63 7.57
CA THR A 654 -6.27 -30.19 6.83
C THR A 654 -7.34 -29.66 7.78
N LEU A 655 -8.17 -28.74 7.27
CA LEU A 655 -9.36 -28.21 7.92
C LEU A 655 -10.57 -28.36 7.00
N GLU A 656 -11.76 -28.46 7.57
CA GLU A 656 -13.01 -28.40 6.82
C GLU A 656 -13.37 -26.93 6.58
N VAL A 657 -13.36 -26.50 5.33
CA VAL A 657 -13.74 -25.15 4.90
C VAL A 657 -15.15 -25.20 4.33
N LEU A 658 -15.99 -24.28 4.77
CA LEU A 658 -17.37 -24.20 4.31
C LEU A 658 -17.42 -23.55 2.92
N THR A 659 -18.08 -24.24 1.98
CA THR A 659 -18.35 -23.74 0.63
C THR A 659 -19.85 -23.83 0.37
N ASP A 660 -20.34 -23.17 -0.68
CA ASP A 660 -21.76 -23.26 -1.10
C ASP A 660 -22.23 -24.70 -1.34
N ASN A 661 -21.30 -25.56 -1.77
CA ASN A 661 -21.54 -26.98 -2.05
C ASN A 661 -21.31 -27.89 -0.83
N GLY A 662 -21.11 -27.31 0.37
CA GLY A 662 -20.86 -28.01 1.62
C GLY A 662 -19.40 -27.94 2.09
N PRO A 663 -19.06 -28.62 3.20
CA PRO A 663 -17.72 -28.61 3.76
C PRO A 663 -16.73 -29.38 2.88
N VAL A 664 -15.63 -28.71 2.52
CA VAL A 664 -14.53 -29.29 1.74
C VAL A 664 -13.27 -29.32 2.59
N ARG A 665 -12.54 -30.44 2.58
CA ARG A 665 -11.24 -30.49 3.26
C ARG A 665 -10.20 -29.72 2.44
N LYS A 666 -9.67 -28.64 3.03
CA LYS A 666 -8.55 -27.89 2.49
C LYS A 666 -7.28 -28.13 3.32
N PRO A 667 -6.12 -28.23 2.69
CA PRO A 667 -4.87 -28.30 3.42
C PRO A 667 -4.56 -26.94 4.07
N VAL A 668 -3.75 -26.96 5.12
CA VAL A 668 -3.29 -25.77 5.84
C VAL A 668 -1.79 -25.61 5.65
N ASP A 669 -1.35 -24.39 5.38
CA ASP A 669 0.06 -24.03 5.37
C ASP A 669 0.52 -23.64 6.78
N LEU A 670 0.83 -24.67 7.59
CA LEU A 670 1.31 -24.47 8.96
C LEU A 670 2.68 -23.77 9.01
N VAL A 671 3.50 -23.97 7.98
CA VAL A 671 4.83 -23.35 7.88
C VAL A 671 4.65 -21.84 7.72
N GLU A 672 3.83 -21.42 6.76
CA GLU A 672 3.59 -20.00 6.52
C GLU A 672 2.79 -19.34 7.64
N THR A 673 1.81 -20.06 8.21
CA THR A 673 1.11 -19.60 9.42
C THR A 673 2.11 -19.26 10.53
N PHE A 674 3.05 -20.17 10.84
CA PHE A 674 4.05 -19.93 11.88
C PHE A 674 4.97 -18.74 11.55
N ASN A 675 5.38 -18.60 10.28
CA ASN A 675 6.23 -17.50 9.84
C ASN A 675 5.62 -16.13 10.18
N TYR A 676 4.33 -15.94 9.89
CA TYR A 676 3.62 -14.70 10.21
C TYR A 676 3.39 -14.52 11.72
N LEU A 677 2.98 -15.57 12.41
CA LEU A 677 2.72 -15.54 13.86
C LEU A 677 3.95 -15.17 14.68
N TYR A 678 5.11 -15.73 14.32
CA TYR A 678 6.36 -15.44 15.00
C TYR A 678 6.96 -14.09 14.54
N GLY A 679 6.54 -13.57 13.38
CA GLY A 679 7.09 -12.34 12.80
C GLY A 679 8.43 -12.57 12.07
N LEU A 680 8.60 -13.73 11.43
CA LEU A 680 9.78 -14.07 10.65
C LEU A 680 9.83 -13.31 9.33
N ARG A 681 11.04 -12.89 8.97
CA ARG A 681 11.40 -12.44 7.62
C ARG A 681 12.16 -13.55 6.91
N VAL A 682 11.47 -14.26 6.05
CA VAL A 682 11.98 -15.42 5.30
C VAL A 682 12.97 -14.94 4.25
N LYS A 683 14.23 -15.38 4.40
CA LYS A 683 15.28 -15.17 3.40
C LYS A 683 15.19 -16.21 2.31
N ARG A 684 15.11 -17.49 2.70
CA ARG A 684 15.12 -18.61 1.77
C ARG A 684 14.42 -19.82 2.36
N TYR A 685 13.75 -20.59 1.50
CA TYR A 685 13.35 -21.95 1.81
C TYR A 685 14.34 -22.95 1.22
N GLU A 686 14.55 -24.06 1.92
CA GLU A 686 15.32 -25.20 1.42
C GLU A 686 14.62 -26.51 1.81
N THR A 687 14.91 -27.58 1.06
CA THR A 687 14.54 -28.93 1.46
C THR A 687 15.81 -29.74 1.73
N TRP A 688 15.87 -30.36 2.90
CA TRP A 688 16.90 -31.36 3.19
C TRP A 688 16.25 -32.73 3.18
N VAL A 689 16.87 -33.67 2.46
CA VAL A 689 16.45 -35.07 2.45
C VAL A 689 17.48 -35.87 3.22
N SER A 690 17.02 -36.61 4.21
CA SER A 690 17.86 -37.56 4.94
C SER A 690 18.19 -38.75 4.02
N PRO A 691 19.47 -39.06 3.77
CA PRO A 691 19.85 -40.11 2.84
C PRO A 691 19.55 -41.52 3.35
N GLU A 692 19.29 -41.69 4.66
CA GLU A 692 19.11 -43.00 5.28
C GLU A 692 17.66 -43.49 5.28
N ASP A 693 16.70 -42.57 5.45
CA ASP A 693 15.26 -42.86 5.55
C ASP A 693 14.41 -42.09 4.53
N GLY A 694 15.03 -41.21 3.73
CA GLY A 694 14.33 -40.38 2.75
C GLY A 694 13.49 -39.27 3.38
N ARG A 695 13.56 -39.05 4.70
CA ARG A 695 12.72 -38.05 5.37
C ARG A 695 13.07 -36.65 4.88
N GLU A 696 12.04 -35.92 4.48
CA GLU A 696 12.16 -34.53 4.07
C GLU A 696 12.01 -33.58 5.25
N TYR A 697 12.93 -32.61 5.31
CA TYR A 697 12.91 -31.49 6.24
C TYR A 697 12.73 -30.22 5.44
N ARG A 698 11.64 -29.50 5.70
CA ARG A 698 11.45 -28.16 5.17
C ARG A 698 12.16 -27.17 6.07
N VAL A 699 13.10 -26.44 5.48
CA VAL A 699 13.99 -25.53 6.20
C VAL A 699 13.66 -24.10 5.81
N VAL A 700 13.31 -23.30 6.80
CA VAL A 700 13.06 -21.87 6.66
C VAL A 700 14.24 -21.13 7.24
N LYS A 701 15.03 -20.48 6.38
CA LYS A 701 16.09 -19.56 6.79
C LYS A 701 15.48 -18.17 6.88
N ALA A 702 15.43 -17.62 8.08
CA ALA A 702 14.80 -16.34 8.33
C ALA A 702 15.63 -15.46 9.27
N THR A 703 15.21 -14.21 9.37
CA THR A 703 15.55 -13.34 10.49
C THR A 703 14.31 -13.03 11.31
N ASP A 704 14.50 -12.54 12.53
CA ASP A 704 13.41 -11.88 13.24
C ASP A 704 12.95 -10.60 12.51
N ARG A 705 11.84 -10.02 12.98
CA ARG A 705 11.24 -8.80 12.42
C ARG A 705 12.26 -7.68 12.19
N GLU A 706 13.17 -7.48 13.15
CA GLU A 706 14.15 -6.39 13.13
C GLU A 706 15.39 -6.72 12.26
N GLY A 707 15.50 -7.94 11.75
CA GLY A 707 16.65 -8.38 10.98
C GLY A 707 17.92 -8.61 11.82
N LYS A 708 17.80 -8.66 13.15
CA LYS A 708 18.93 -8.71 14.09
C LYS A 708 19.30 -10.13 14.46
N ARG A 709 18.31 -11.02 14.59
CA ARG A 709 18.51 -12.42 14.96
C ARG A 709 18.26 -13.32 13.76
N ARG A 710 19.14 -14.28 13.56
CA ARG A 710 19.01 -15.32 12.54
C ARG A 710 18.28 -16.51 13.15
N VAL A 711 17.15 -16.86 12.54
CA VAL A 711 16.27 -17.93 13.00
C VAL A 711 16.22 -19.00 11.92
N LEU A 712 16.47 -20.24 12.33
CA LEU A 712 16.32 -21.41 11.47
C LEU A 712 15.12 -22.22 11.96
N VAL A 713 14.10 -22.39 11.11
CA VAL A 713 12.93 -23.21 11.45
C VAL A 713 12.93 -24.46 10.59
N LEU A 714 12.83 -25.61 11.25
CA LEU A 714 12.82 -26.92 10.64
C LEU A 714 11.43 -27.52 10.80
N TRP A 715 10.89 -28.08 9.72
CA TRP A 715 9.61 -28.78 9.71
C TRP A 715 9.81 -30.16 9.13
N ARG A 716 9.24 -31.18 9.76
CA ARG A 716 9.33 -32.58 9.33
C ARG A 716 8.05 -33.34 9.63
N ASP A 717 7.81 -34.41 8.88
CA ASP A 717 6.85 -35.42 9.30
C ASP A 717 7.45 -36.28 10.43
N MET A 718 6.63 -36.62 11.43
CA MET A 718 7.02 -37.32 12.66
C MET A 718 6.61 -38.80 12.70
N GLU A 719 6.36 -39.45 11.55
CA GLU A 719 6.22 -40.92 11.50
C GLU A 719 7.54 -41.63 11.84
N ASP A 720 7.53 -42.42 12.91
CA ASP A 720 8.60 -43.30 13.40
C ASP A 720 10.02 -42.68 13.35
N PRO A 721 10.30 -41.62 14.13
CA PRO A 721 11.63 -41.00 14.14
C PRO A 721 12.65 -41.90 14.86
N ASP A 722 13.74 -42.26 14.17
CA ASP A 722 14.96 -42.76 14.80
C ASP A 722 15.77 -41.57 15.38
N PRO A 723 15.81 -41.39 16.71
CA PRO A 723 16.40 -40.19 17.31
C PRO A 723 17.93 -40.13 17.16
N GLU A 724 18.61 -41.27 16.98
CA GLU A 724 20.06 -41.30 16.81
C GLU A 724 20.46 -40.84 15.40
N ARG A 725 19.75 -41.35 14.38
CA ARG A 725 19.95 -40.95 12.98
C ARG A 725 19.64 -39.48 12.77
N GLU A 726 18.51 -39.03 13.32
CA GLU A 726 18.10 -37.64 13.22
C GLU A 726 19.10 -36.70 13.91
N ARG A 727 19.63 -37.10 15.07
CA ARG A 727 20.71 -36.36 15.75
C ARG A 727 21.96 -36.26 14.88
N ALA A 728 22.38 -37.36 14.25
CA ALA A 728 23.55 -37.37 13.38
C ALA A 728 23.37 -36.48 12.14
N PHE A 729 22.24 -36.64 11.44
CA PHE A 729 21.92 -35.88 10.23
C PHE A 729 21.79 -34.38 10.50
N LEU A 730 20.96 -33.99 11.47
CA LEU A 730 20.77 -32.58 11.82
C LEU A 730 22.06 -31.98 12.39
N GLY A 731 22.83 -32.74 13.18
CA GLY A 731 24.13 -32.31 13.70
C GLY A 731 25.13 -32.00 12.59
N GLU A 732 25.24 -32.86 11.58
CA GLU A 732 26.11 -32.63 10.42
C GLU A 732 25.66 -31.41 9.60
N LYS A 733 24.37 -31.30 9.29
CA LYS A 733 23.82 -30.19 8.50
C LYS A 733 24.01 -28.84 9.20
N LEU A 734 23.70 -28.77 10.49
CA LEU A 734 23.86 -27.55 11.29
C LEU A 734 25.35 -27.16 11.39
N ALA A 735 26.25 -28.11 11.65
CA ALA A 735 27.68 -27.84 11.71
C ALA A 735 28.25 -27.30 10.39
N LYS A 736 27.83 -27.86 9.25
CA LYS A 736 28.23 -27.36 7.92
C LYS A 736 27.77 -25.93 7.67
N MET A 737 26.56 -25.58 8.11
CA MET A 737 26.03 -24.21 7.94
C MET A 737 26.74 -23.20 8.83
N GLU A 738 27.08 -23.57 10.07
CA GLU A 738 27.79 -22.68 10.99
C GLU A 738 29.22 -22.38 10.51
N TYR A 739 29.87 -23.36 9.88
CA TYR A 739 31.21 -23.19 9.30
C TYR A 739 31.22 -22.26 8.05
N GLY A 740 30.11 -22.20 7.30
CA GLY A 740 30.02 -21.48 6.03
C GLY A 740 29.29 -20.13 6.05
N GLY A 741 28.59 -19.78 7.14
CA GLY A 741 27.70 -18.61 7.11
C GLY A 741 27.35 -18.00 8.46
N GLY A 742 28.09 -18.26 9.53
CA GLY A 742 27.85 -17.72 10.89
C GLY A 742 26.85 -18.52 11.71
N VAL A 743 26.85 -18.29 13.03
CA VAL A 743 26.05 -19.03 14.02
C VAL A 743 24.57 -18.62 13.97
N TRP A 744 23.65 -19.59 14.06
CA TRP A 744 22.21 -19.33 14.22
C TRP A 744 21.90 -18.95 15.67
N ASP A 745 21.17 -17.86 15.87
CA ASP A 745 20.76 -17.38 17.20
C ASP A 745 19.69 -18.29 17.80
N GLU A 746 18.77 -18.77 16.97
CA GLU A 746 17.68 -19.65 17.36
C GLU A 746 17.43 -20.72 16.30
N VAL A 747 17.27 -21.97 16.73
CA VAL A 747 16.91 -23.10 15.87
C VAL A 747 15.68 -23.78 16.44
N LEU A 748 14.61 -23.79 15.65
CA LEU A 748 13.29 -24.30 16.02
C LEU A 748 12.95 -25.52 15.18
N ILE A 749 12.25 -26.49 15.76
CA ILE A 749 11.71 -27.64 15.03
C ILE A 749 10.35 -28.06 15.57
N ASN A 750 9.47 -28.59 14.71
CA ASN A 750 8.21 -29.18 15.17
C ASN A 750 8.47 -30.50 15.93
N GLY A 751 7.73 -30.71 17.02
CA GLY A 751 7.95 -31.80 17.97
C GLY A 751 9.25 -31.68 18.77
N ASP A 752 9.65 -32.77 19.41
CA ASP A 752 10.89 -32.84 20.18
C ASP A 752 12.10 -33.04 19.25
N ALA A 753 13.22 -32.39 19.59
CA ALA A 753 14.48 -32.55 18.87
C ALA A 753 15.45 -33.40 19.70
N PRO A 754 16.17 -34.37 19.09
CA PRO A 754 17.21 -35.12 19.81
C PRO A 754 18.50 -34.29 20.02
N ILE A 755 18.50 -32.98 19.75
CA ILE A 755 19.67 -32.09 19.87
C ILE A 755 19.39 -30.99 20.91
N PRO A 756 20.20 -30.84 21.98
CA PRO A 756 19.92 -29.88 23.06
C PRO A 756 19.82 -28.39 22.65
N ARG A 757 20.41 -28.00 21.52
CA ARG A 757 20.41 -26.62 21.02
C ARG A 757 19.22 -26.29 20.10
N VAL A 758 18.40 -27.29 19.76
CA VAL A 758 17.21 -27.13 18.92
C VAL A 758 15.98 -27.16 19.82
N ALA A 759 15.19 -26.10 19.82
CA ALA A 759 14.00 -25.99 20.65
C ALA A 759 12.75 -26.45 19.89
N SER A 760 11.81 -27.06 20.62
CA SER A 760 10.49 -27.40 20.07
C SER A 760 9.66 -26.14 19.84
N LEU A 761 9.09 -25.99 18.65
CA LEU A 761 8.19 -24.88 18.33
C LEU A 761 6.74 -25.11 18.78
N ASP A 762 6.35 -26.33 19.16
CA ASP A 762 4.96 -26.68 19.46
C ASP A 762 4.33 -25.82 20.58
N PRO A 763 4.97 -25.62 21.75
CA PRO A 763 4.40 -24.79 22.82
C PRO A 763 4.31 -23.32 22.42
N LEU A 764 5.22 -22.88 21.56
CA LEU A 764 5.29 -21.52 21.05
C LEU A 764 4.19 -21.27 20.02
N PHE A 765 4.04 -22.15 19.03
CA PHE A 765 2.98 -22.07 18.02
C PHE A 765 1.60 -22.01 18.71
N LYS A 766 1.31 -22.95 19.61
CA LYS A 766 0.02 -23.00 20.34
C LYS A 766 -0.24 -21.71 21.12
N ARG A 767 0.80 -21.11 21.71
CA ARG A 767 0.69 -19.83 22.41
C ARG A 767 0.39 -18.67 21.45
N LEU A 768 1.09 -18.60 20.32
CA LEU A 768 0.92 -17.53 19.33
C LEU A 768 -0.48 -17.56 18.70
N MET A 769 -1.03 -18.75 18.47
CA MET A 769 -2.41 -18.90 17.97
C MET A 769 -3.48 -18.36 18.94
N MET A 770 -3.22 -18.49 20.25
CA MET A 770 -4.20 -18.22 21.31
C MET A 770 -4.01 -16.86 22.00
N ARG A 771 -2.88 -16.17 21.78
CA ARG A 771 -2.61 -14.84 22.37
C ARG A 771 -2.68 -13.73 21.32
N GLY A 772 -3.61 -12.80 21.50
CA GLY A 772 -3.29 -11.38 21.38
C GLY A 772 -2.60 -10.98 22.68
N GLU A 773 -1.32 -10.60 22.66
CA GLU A 773 -0.62 -10.28 23.91
C GLU A 773 -1.22 -9.04 24.59
N ALA A 774 -1.70 -9.19 25.81
CA ALA A 774 -1.40 -8.20 26.84
C ALA A 774 0.08 -8.43 27.19
N THR A 775 0.90 -7.46 26.79
CA THR A 775 2.27 -7.27 27.29
C THR A 775 2.25 -6.99 28.79
#